data_AF-A0A9J8APG5-F1
#
_entry.id   AF-A0A9J8APG5-F1
#
_cell.length_a   1.000
_cell.length_b   1.000
_cell.length_c   1.000
_cell.angle_alpha   90.00
_cell.angle_beta   90.00
_cell.angle_gamma   90.00
#
_symmetry.space_group_name_H-M   'P 1'
#
loop_
_entity.id
_entity.type
_entity.pdbx_description
1 polymer ?
#
loop_
_entity_poly.entity_id
_entity_poly.type
_entity_poly.pdbx_seq_one_letter_code
_entity_poly.pdbx_strand_id
1 'polypeptide(L)'
;MSRKRKYFIKNSRPEVAENIIRHIRKFRSLYIMCHIPVFCWISLTVLQPLLVRESNDQTPTTLTGMYTNFLLSQKQRMKTKYCKDPKTKPKVMSFDDIILKLGKLAFKQLQKGNLIFYKEDLEECGLDVNEGSVYSGLCTRMFQEEKSMSERNVYSFIHLSIQEFLAALYVFLINKNKKANPFLKSSKKLTCILSIKSLFKLHKAAVNEALQSENGHLDLFLRFLLGLSLESNQRDLKELLPALELKRVDIKDTADYIKKKIEMEESTERTINLFYCLNELKDDFVEEIQKNMSSGKLSEQNLSSVQWSALVFVLLMSEETQEKFELKKYKRSDEALMRLLPVIKNTRRALLQCCILTAQSCERLSSALKSSNSVLRELDLSNNDLQDSGVKLLSDGLKSPNCQLELLRLCGCNLSARSCESLSSALQSSNSHLNVLDLSNNDLQDLGVKLLSEGLKSPNSKLEILRFSICNLTAQSCESLSSVLQSSNSVLRELDLSNSSASLCVNERLSGCIVTEEGCCYVSSALTSNPSCLRELDLSYNHPGDSGVKLISEKLMDSNCSLGKFNVAHGGESRITAGLKKWVCFLTLDPNTANTELSLSEENRKVTRVREKQSYPDHPERFDDVYQVLCRESVCGRCYWELEWSGYNVFISVSYKSISRKGDGDECWFGSNDQSWSLFCSSSSYSFRHNNKKTVLPCEVRQQ
;
A
#
# COMPACT_ATOMS: atom_id res chain seq x y z
N MET A 1 -14.30 -9.39 -5.63
CA MET A 1 -15.58 -8.69 -5.35
C MET A 1 -15.63 -8.26 -3.88
N SER A 2 -15.82 -6.98 -3.57
CA SER A 2 -15.71 -6.43 -2.20
C SER A 2 -16.76 -7.01 -1.24
N ARG A 3 -16.40 -7.19 0.05
CA ARG A 3 -17.29 -7.72 1.11
C ARG A 3 -18.63 -6.97 1.18
N LYS A 4 -18.61 -5.64 1.10
CA LYS A 4 -19.82 -4.79 1.11
C LYS A 4 -20.75 -5.04 -0.09
N ARG A 5 -20.20 -5.19 -1.31
CA ARG A 5 -20.99 -5.48 -2.52
C ARG A 5 -21.65 -6.85 -2.44
N LYS A 6 -20.92 -7.86 -1.95
CA LYS A 6 -21.47 -9.19 -1.68
C LYS A 6 -22.62 -9.13 -0.68
N TYR A 7 -22.50 -8.33 0.39
CA TYR A 7 -23.56 -8.17 1.38
C TYR A 7 -24.86 -7.64 0.76
N PHE A 8 -24.81 -6.54 -0.01
CA PHE A 8 -26.02 -5.96 -0.59
C PHE A 8 -26.69 -6.90 -1.61
N ILE A 9 -25.91 -7.56 -2.46
CA ILE A 9 -26.45 -8.51 -3.44
C ILE A 9 -27.06 -9.76 -2.77
N LYS A 10 -26.46 -10.23 -1.67
CA LYS A 10 -27.01 -11.38 -0.92
C LYS A 10 -28.32 -11.05 -0.21
N ASN A 11 -28.51 -9.80 0.20
CA ASN A 11 -29.64 -9.39 1.06
C ASN A 11 -30.69 -8.54 0.33
N SER A 12 -30.58 -8.34 -0.98
CA SER A 12 -31.57 -7.60 -1.79
C SER A 12 -31.54 -8.05 -3.26
N ARG A 13 -32.49 -7.57 -4.08
CA ARG A 13 -32.47 -7.82 -5.53
C ARG A 13 -31.22 -7.17 -6.17
N PRO A 14 -30.57 -7.78 -7.18
CA PRO A 14 -29.35 -7.26 -7.79
C PRO A 14 -29.45 -5.80 -8.25
N GLU A 15 -30.58 -5.38 -8.81
CA GLU A 15 -30.81 -4.02 -9.28
C GLU A 15 -30.85 -3.02 -8.12
N VAL A 16 -31.52 -3.40 -7.02
CA VAL A 16 -31.60 -2.59 -5.79
C VAL A 16 -30.25 -2.51 -5.11
N ALA A 17 -29.50 -3.62 -5.06
CA ALA A 17 -28.15 -3.65 -4.51
C ALA A 17 -27.22 -2.68 -5.25
N GLU A 18 -27.26 -2.68 -6.58
CA GLU A 18 -26.44 -1.77 -7.40
C GLU A 18 -26.88 -0.31 -7.25
N ASN A 19 -28.19 -0.04 -7.11
CA ASN A 19 -28.70 1.30 -6.79
C ASN A 19 -28.22 1.81 -5.43
N ILE A 20 -28.27 0.97 -4.39
CA ILE A 20 -27.76 1.30 -3.05
C ILE A 20 -26.26 1.59 -3.13
N ILE A 21 -25.49 0.72 -3.78
CA ILE A 21 -24.04 0.89 -3.94
C ILE A 21 -23.76 2.21 -4.64
N ARG A 22 -24.44 2.49 -5.77
CA ARG A 22 -24.28 3.74 -6.52
C ARG A 22 -24.59 4.96 -5.66
N HIS A 23 -25.65 4.92 -4.85
CA HIS A 23 -26.01 5.99 -3.93
C HIS A 23 -24.92 6.22 -2.88
N ILE A 24 -24.49 5.17 -2.16
CA ILE A 24 -23.47 5.32 -1.12
C ILE A 24 -22.11 5.75 -1.71
N ARG A 25 -21.78 5.42 -2.97
CA ARG A 25 -20.55 5.93 -3.61
C ARG A 25 -20.58 7.45 -3.79
N LYS A 26 -21.76 8.06 -3.98
CA LYS A 26 -21.88 9.53 -4.07
C LYS A 26 -21.46 10.23 -2.77
N PHE A 27 -21.59 9.55 -1.62
CA PHE A 27 -21.32 10.09 -0.29
C PHE A 27 -20.19 9.32 0.41
N ARG A 28 -18.96 9.81 0.27
CA ARG A 28 -17.73 9.07 0.61
C ARG A 28 -17.65 8.59 2.05
N SER A 29 -18.07 9.42 3.00
CA SER A 29 -18.10 9.05 4.42
C SER A 29 -18.97 7.81 4.66
N LEU A 30 -20.13 7.72 4.01
CA LEU A 30 -21.02 6.55 4.07
C LEU A 30 -20.38 5.32 3.44
N TYR A 31 -19.75 5.49 2.27
CA TYR A 31 -19.07 4.40 1.57
C TYR A 31 -17.96 3.76 2.41
N ILE A 32 -17.15 4.59 3.09
CA ILE A 32 -16.06 4.15 3.98
C ILE A 32 -16.64 3.39 5.17
N MET A 33 -17.68 3.92 5.82
CA MET A 33 -18.30 3.26 6.98
C MET A 33 -18.87 1.88 6.62
N CYS A 34 -19.35 1.68 5.39
CA CYS A 34 -19.79 0.38 4.87
C CYS A 34 -18.67 -0.67 4.71
N HIS A 35 -17.44 -0.43 5.15
CA HIS A 35 -16.48 -1.50 5.42
C HIS A 35 -16.84 -2.32 6.65
N ILE A 36 -17.56 -1.72 7.61
CA ILE A 36 -18.06 -2.39 8.81
C ILE A 36 -19.48 -2.92 8.53
N PRO A 37 -19.78 -4.21 8.78
CA PRO A 37 -21.04 -4.86 8.39
C PRO A 37 -22.32 -4.16 8.88
N VAL A 38 -22.31 -3.59 10.09
CA VAL A 38 -23.49 -2.91 10.65
C VAL A 38 -23.92 -1.71 9.79
N PHE A 39 -22.99 -0.99 9.18
CA PHE A 39 -23.33 0.14 8.32
C PHE A 39 -23.89 -0.32 6.99
N CYS A 40 -23.50 -1.51 6.49
CA CYS A 40 -24.19 -2.13 5.36
C CYS A 40 -25.64 -2.47 5.72
N TRP A 41 -25.87 -3.03 6.91
CA TRP A 41 -27.22 -3.35 7.39
C TRP A 41 -28.10 -2.10 7.57
N ILE A 42 -27.58 -1.03 8.18
CA ILE A 42 -28.28 0.25 8.33
C ILE A 42 -28.57 0.84 6.95
N SER A 43 -27.57 0.87 6.06
CA SER A 43 -27.73 1.42 4.71
C SER A 43 -28.78 0.66 3.91
N LEU A 44 -28.79 -0.67 4.00
CA LEU A 44 -29.81 -1.50 3.37
C LEU A 44 -31.20 -1.19 3.93
N THR A 45 -31.33 -1.16 5.26
CA THR A 45 -32.61 -0.90 5.95
C THR A 45 -33.22 0.44 5.56
N VAL A 46 -32.38 1.47 5.41
CA VAL A 46 -32.79 2.84 5.10
C VAL A 46 -33.02 3.04 3.60
N LEU A 47 -32.07 2.65 2.76
CA LEU A 47 -32.08 3.00 1.34
C LEU A 47 -32.96 2.09 0.49
N GLN A 48 -33.13 0.82 0.87
CA GLN A 48 -33.98 -0.12 0.11
C GLN A 48 -35.42 0.38 -0.08
N PRO A 49 -36.17 0.78 0.97
CA PRO A 49 -37.54 1.26 0.77
C PRO A 49 -37.62 2.61 0.07
N LEU A 50 -36.58 3.45 0.18
CA LEU A 50 -36.54 4.79 -0.43
C LEU A 50 -36.23 4.73 -1.93
N LEU A 51 -35.24 3.92 -2.33
CA LEU A 51 -34.80 3.82 -3.73
C LEU A 51 -35.78 3.03 -4.62
N VAL A 52 -36.67 2.22 -4.03
CA VAL A 52 -37.76 1.56 -4.76
C VAL A 52 -38.88 2.53 -5.16
N ARG A 53 -38.98 3.70 -4.51
CA ARG A 53 -40.06 4.67 -4.75
C ARG A 53 -39.75 5.71 -5.84
N GLU A 54 -38.59 5.62 -6.50
CA GLU A 54 -38.10 6.53 -7.57
C GLU A 54 -38.10 8.04 -7.26
N SER A 55 -38.38 8.47 -6.03
CA SER A 55 -38.25 9.87 -5.60
C SER A 55 -36.82 10.18 -5.13
N ASN A 56 -36.04 10.89 -5.93
CA ASN A 56 -34.63 11.19 -5.62
C ASN A 56 -34.43 12.21 -4.48
N ASP A 57 -35.44 13.01 -4.14
CA ASP A 57 -35.26 14.23 -3.31
C ASP A 57 -35.21 14.01 -1.78
N GLN A 58 -35.43 12.79 -1.28
CA GLN A 58 -35.47 12.48 0.17
C GLN A 58 -34.42 11.45 0.63
N THR A 59 -33.44 11.09 -0.21
CA THR A 59 -32.45 10.08 0.19
C THR A 59 -31.35 10.68 1.08
N PRO A 60 -31.07 10.09 2.26
CA PRO A 60 -30.06 10.63 3.16
C PRO A 60 -28.66 10.57 2.55
N THR A 61 -27.92 11.66 2.75
CA THR A 61 -26.60 11.92 2.15
C THR A 61 -25.48 12.05 3.19
N THR A 62 -25.86 12.28 4.45
CA THR A 62 -24.96 12.42 5.60
C THR A 62 -25.05 11.20 6.51
N LEU A 63 -24.03 11.01 7.35
CA LEU A 63 -24.05 9.93 8.34
C LEU A 63 -25.18 10.14 9.34
N THR A 64 -25.38 11.38 9.78
CA THR A 64 -26.49 11.74 10.66
C THR A 64 -27.84 11.47 10.01
N GLY A 65 -28.03 11.88 8.74
CA GLY A 65 -29.27 11.65 8.01
C GLY A 65 -29.61 10.16 7.87
N MET A 66 -28.61 9.30 7.63
CA MET A 66 -28.79 7.85 7.58
C MET A 66 -29.32 7.29 8.92
N TYR A 67 -28.79 7.76 10.04
CA TYR A 67 -29.23 7.31 11.36
C TYR A 67 -30.61 7.89 11.77
N THR A 68 -30.92 9.13 11.40
CA THR A 68 -32.26 9.70 11.58
C THR A 68 -33.31 8.87 10.81
N ASN A 69 -33.04 8.57 9.54
CA ASN A 69 -33.93 7.74 8.71
C ASN A 69 -34.00 6.28 9.19
N PHE A 70 -32.93 5.78 9.80
CA PHE A 70 -32.95 4.47 10.47
C PHE A 70 -33.92 4.47 11.65
N LEU A 71 -33.93 5.50 12.51
CA LEU A 71 -34.91 5.61 13.58
C LEU A 71 -36.35 5.76 13.06
N LEU A 72 -36.57 6.50 11.97
CA LEU A 72 -37.88 6.57 11.29
C LEU A 72 -38.35 5.18 10.83
N SER A 73 -37.44 4.40 10.26
CA SER A 73 -37.71 3.01 9.87
C SER A 73 -38.08 2.12 11.07
N GLN A 74 -37.40 2.30 12.22
CA GLN A 74 -37.76 1.59 13.46
C GLN A 74 -39.12 2.05 14.01
N LYS A 75 -39.43 3.35 13.98
CA LYS A 75 -40.73 3.91 14.38
C LYS A 75 -41.87 3.25 13.59
N GLN A 76 -41.69 3.13 12.27
CA GLN A 76 -42.70 2.50 11.41
C GLN A 76 -42.86 1.01 11.70
N ARG A 77 -41.76 0.28 11.90
CA ARG A 77 -41.81 -1.15 12.29
C ARG A 77 -42.51 -1.37 13.62
N MET A 78 -42.25 -0.52 14.61
CA MET A 78 -42.94 -0.57 15.89
C MET A 78 -44.45 -0.36 15.71
N LYS A 79 -44.87 0.68 14.97
CA LYS A 79 -46.30 0.90 14.67
C LYS A 79 -46.94 -0.35 14.05
N THR A 80 -46.33 -0.96 13.05
CA THR A 80 -46.89 -2.17 12.41
C THR A 80 -46.97 -3.38 13.35
N LYS A 81 -45.98 -3.56 14.24
CA LYS A 81 -45.93 -4.68 15.19
C LYS A 81 -47.04 -4.59 16.25
N TYR A 82 -47.32 -3.40 16.79
CA TYR A 82 -48.28 -3.21 17.88
C TYR A 82 -49.69 -2.80 17.41
N CYS A 83 -49.89 -2.38 16.15
CA CYS A 83 -51.23 -2.14 15.60
C CYS A 83 -52.07 -3.41 15.38
N LYS A 84 -51.48 -4.60 15.43
CA LYS A 84 -52.15 -5.88 15.11
C LYS A 84 -52.74 -6.62 16.31
N ASP A 85 -52.56 -6.14 17.55
CA ASP A 85 -53.08 -6.80 18.75
C ASP A 85 -54.08 -5.89 19.49
N PRO A 86 -55.40 -6.14 19.35
CA PRO A 86 -56.43 -5.33 19.99
C PRO A 86 -56.47 -5.41 21.53
N LYS A 87 -55.77 -6.39 22.15
CA LYS A 87 -55.85 -6.66 23.59
C LYS A 87 -54.84 -5.90 24.46
N THR A 88 -53.89 -5.17 23.87
CA THR A 88 -52.80 -4.46 24.59
C THR A 88 -52.96 -2.93 24.52
N LYS A 89 -54.07 -2.40 25.05
CA LYS A 89 -54.32 -0.96 25.21
C LYS A 89 -54.65 -0.66 26.67
N PRO A 90 -53.67 -0.39 27.57
CA PRO A 90 -53.63 1.00 28.08
C PRO A 90 -52.26 1.56 28.56
N LYS A 91 -51.09 0.95 28.29
CA LYS A 91 -49.81 1.47 28.84
C LYS A 91 -48.58 1.44 27.91
N VAL A 92 -48.75 1.29 26.59
CA VAL A 92 -47.59 1.27 25.67
C VAL A 92 -47.00 2.68 25.55
N MET A 93 -45.74 2.83 25.99
CA MET A 93 -44.97 4.07 25.87
C MET A 93 -44.87 4.52 24.40
N SER A 94 -44.98 5.82 24.13
CA SER A 94 -44.81 6.33 22.77
C SER A 94 -43.38 6.07 22.27
N PHE A 95 -43.18 5.86 20.97
CA PHE A 95 -41.85 5.67 20.40
C PHE A 95 -40.91 6.84 20.72
N ASP A 96 -41.47 8.06 20.76
CA ASP A 96 -40.73 9.28 21.01
C ASP A 96 -40.21 9.31 22.47
N ASP A 97 -41.03 8.87 23.43
CA ASP A 97 -40.61 8.70 24.84
C ASP A 97 -39.56 7.59 24.99
N ILE A 98 -39.70 6.48 24.25
CA ILE A 98 -38.74 5.38 24.25
C ILE A 98 -37.37 5.87 23.77
N ILE A 99 -37.31 6.58 22.64
CA ILE A 99 -36.07 7.11 22.07
C ILE A 99 -35.41 8.11 23.02
N LEU A 100 -36.19 8.98 23.67
CA LEU A 100 -35.66 9.94 24.65
C LEU A 100 -35.02 9.23 25.86
N LYS A 101 -35.68 8.20 26.39
CA LYS A 101 -35.17 7.43 27.53
C LYS A 101 -33.97 6.55 27.16
N LEU A 102 -34.02 5.90 25.99
CA LEU A 102 -32.87 5.17 25.45
C LEU A 102 -31.69 6.10 25.17
N GLY A 103 -31.93 7.30 24.68
CA GLY A 103 -30.89 8.32 24.47
C GLY A 103 -30.27 8.81 25.79
N LYS A 104 -31.08 8.97 26.85
CA LYS A 104 -30.58 9.24 28.21
C LYS A 104 -29.65 8.13 28.69
N LEU A 105 -30.09 6.87 28.55
CA LEU A 105 -29.30 5.70 28.92
C LEU A 105 -28.00 5.64 28.10
N ALA A 106 -28.10 5.80 26.78
CA ALA A 106 -26.98 5.79 25.87
C ALA A 106 -25.92 6.83 26.25
N PHE A 107 -26.34 8.07 26.52
CA PHE A 107 -25.43 9.14 26.94
C PHE A 107 -24.74 8.82 28.26
N LYS A 108 -25.48 8.36 29.28
CA LYS A 108 -24.91 7.98 30.58
C LYS A 108 -23.87 6.85 30.45
N GLN A 109 -24.19 5.79 29.71
CA GLN A 109 -23.27 4.67 29.54
C GLN A 109 -22.08 5.04 28.66
N LEU A 110 -22.29 5.89 27.65
CA LEU A 110 -21.20 6.40 26.81
C LEU A 110 -20.20 7.22 27.64
N GLN A 111 -20.67 8.11 28.53
CA GLN A 111 -19.79 8.86 29.44
C GLN A 111 -18.99 7.98 30.41
N LYS A 112 -19.51 6.80 30.75
CA LYS A 112 -18.80 5.81 31.58
C LYS A 112 -17.85 4.91 30.78
N GLY A 113 -17.89 4.96 29.44
CA GLY A 113 -17.15 4.04 28.57
C GLY A 113 -17.75 2.62 28.53
N ASN A 114 -19.03 2.46 28.91
CA ASN A 114 -19.69 1.15 29.01
C ASN A 114 -20.41 0.77 27.71
N LEU A 115 -20.15 -0.46 27.23
CA LEU A 115 -20.84 -1.07 26.08
C LEU A 115 -22.02 -1.96 26.50
N ILE A 116 -21.98 -2.47 27.74
CA ILE A 116 -23.03 -3.29 28.35
C ILE A 116 -23.60 -2.59 29.57
N PHE A 117 -24.87 -2.86 29.85
CA PHE A 117 -25.61 -2.29 30.98
C PHE A 117 -26.65 -3.28 31.50
N TYR A 118 -27.17 -3.00 32.69
CA TYR A 118 -28.03 -3.92 33.42
C TYR A 118 -29.47 -3.41 33.53
N LYS A 119 -30.32 -4.26 34.11
CA LYS A 119 -31.73 -3.96 34.34
C LYS A 119 -31.92 -2.66 35.13
N GLU A 120 -31.08 -2.44 36.12
CA GLU A 120 -31.12 -1.28 37.00
C GLU A 120 -30.84 0.03 36.24
N ASP A 121 -29.94 -0.01 35.25
CA ASP A 121 -29.65 1.15 34.41
C ASP A 121 -30.86 1.54 33.52
N LEU A 122 -31.61 0.55 33.03
CA LEU A 122 -32.85 0.74 32.28
C LEU A 122 -33.93 1.37 33.17
N GLU A 123 -34.12 0.82 34.37
CA GLU A 123 -35.09 1.29 35.36
C GLU A 123 -34.75 2.72 35.82
N GLU A 124 -33.48 3.06 36.03
CA GLU A 124 -33.02 4.42 36.37
C GLU A 124 -33.32 5.45 35.25
N CYS A 125 -33.45 4.97 34.01
CA CYS A 125 -33.85 5.79 32.87
C CYS A 125 -35.37 5.76 32.62
N GLY A 126 -36.14 5.05 33.46
CA GLY A 126 -37.59 4.95 33.39
C GLY A 126 -38.09 4.01 32.28
N LEU A 127 -37.30 3.01 31.91
CA LEU A 127 -37.67 1.95 30.96
C LEU A 127 -38.10 0.70 31.74
N ASP A 128 -39.31 0.19 31.48
CA ASP A 128 -39.82 -1.04 32.11
C ASP A 128 -39.36 -2.26 31.33
N VAL A 129 -38.80 -3.24 32.03
CA VAL A 129 -38.22 -4.46 31.47
C VAL A 129 -39.28 -5.56 31.26
N ASN A 130 -40.48 -5.39 31.83
CA ASN A 130 -41.58 -6.35 31.73
C ASN A 130 -42.27 -6.38 30.35
N GLU A 131 -42.01 -5.40 29.47
CA GLU A 131 -42.45 -5.44 28.08
C GLU A 131 -41.51 -6.38 27.29
N GLY A 132 -41.93 -7.64 27.08
CA GLY A 132 -41.16 -8.76 26.49
C GLY A 132 -40.64 -8.60 25.05
N SER A 133 -39.99 -7.48 24.73
CA SER A 133 -39.60 -7.06 23.38
C SER A 133 -38.46 -6.02 23.31
N VAL A 134 -37.91 -5.58 24.45
CA VAL A 134 -37.00 -4.42 24.68
C VAL A 134 -36.35 -3.87 23.40
N TYR A 135 -37.16 -3.08 22.68
CA TYR A 135 -36.81 -2.24 21.53
C TYR A 135 -36.01 -2.92 20.41
N SER A 136 -36.50 -4.09 19.95
CA SER A 136 -35.99 -4.83 18.79
C SER A 136 -35.58 -3.90 17.64
N GLY A 137 -34.28 -3.89 17.32
CA GLY A 137 -33.68 -3.02 16.30
C GLY A 137 -32.82 -1.88 16.85
N LEU A 138 -32.82 -1.63 18.15
CA LEU A 138 -31.97 -0.62 18.82
C LEU A 138 -31.20 -1.19 20.01
N CYS A 139 -31.89 -1.97 20.86
CA CYS A 139 -31.35 -2.60 22.05
C CYS A 139 -31.57 -4.12 21.96
N THR A 140 -30.69 -4.90 22.57
CA THR A 140 -30.82 -6.36 22.69
C THR A 140 -30.46 -6.83 24.09
N ARG A 141 -31.11 -7.90 24.54
CA ARG A 141 -30.65 -8.68 25.69
C ARG A 141 -29.62 -9.69 25.19
N MET A 142 -28.45 -9.75 25.84
CA MET A 142 -27.35 -10.62 25.41
C MET A 142 -27.44 -12.01 26.05
N PHE A 143 -27.44 -12.07 27.38
CA PHE A 143 -27.50 -13.32 28.14
C PHE A 143 -27.93 -13.05 29.60
N GLN A 144 -28.15 -14.12 30.36
CA GLN A 144 -28.47 -14.10 31.78
C GLN A 144 -27.22 -14.54 32.55
N GLU A 145 -26.70 -13.69 33.44
CA GLU A 145 -25.50 -13.96 34.21
C GLU A 145 -25.89 -14.60 35.56
N GLU A 146 -25.41 -15.82 35.83
CA GLU A 146 -25.54 -16.48 37.12
C GLU A 146 -24.39 -16.05 38.03
N LYS A 147 -24.65 -15.11 38.94
CA LYS A 147 -23.80 -14.89 40.11
C LYS A 147 -24.49 -15.43 41.35
N SER A 148 -23.68 -15.94 42.27
CA SER A 148 -23.98 -16.88 43.36
C SER A 148 -25.21 -16.66 44.25
N MET A 149 -26.02 -15.59 44.11
CA MET A 149 -27.33 -15.45 44.76
C MET A 149 -28.36 -14.55 44.01
N SER A 150 -28.15 -14.14 42.75
CA SER A 150 -29.18 -13.40 41.97
C SER A 150 -28.96 -13.45 40.46
N GLU A 151 -30.02 -13.71 39.68
CA GLU A 151 -30.03 -13.65 38.21
C GLU A 151 -29.95 -12.19 37.72
N ARG A 152 -28.96 -11.84 36.89
CA ARG A 152 -28.87 -10.51 36.25
C ARG A 152 -29.00 -10.59 34.74
N ASN A 153 -29.93 -9.82 34.18
CA ASN A 153 -30.06 -9.67 32.73
C ASN A 153 -29.05 -8.65 32.20
N VAL A 154 -28.27 -9.03 31.18
CA VAL A 154 -27.28 -8.17 30.51
C VAL A 154 -27.84 -7.65 29.19
N TYR A 155 -27.70 -6.34 28.96
CA TYR A 155 -28.20 -5.64 27.77
C TYR A 155 -27.08 -4.88 27.06
N SER A 156 -27.26 -4.67 25.76
CA SER A 156 -26.42 -3.78 24.95
C SER A 156 -27.24 -3.10 23.87
N PHE A 157 -26.74 -1.99 23.34
CA PHE A 157 -27.20 -1.53 22.03
C PHE A 157 -26.73 -2.53 20.95
N ILE A 158 -27.44 -2.58 19.82
CA ILE A 158 -27.07 -3.48 18.71
C ILE A 158 -25.64 -3.19 18.22
N HIS A 159 -25.25 -1.91 18.28
CA HIS A 159 -23.89 -1.48 17.95
C HIS A 159 -23.58 -0.15 18.64
N LEU A 160 -22.29 0.09 18.93
CA LEU A 160 -21.80 1.32 19.58
C LEU A 160 -22.24 2.59 18.83
N SER A 161 -22.21 2.58 17.50
CA SER A 161 -22.66 3.73 16.70
C SER A 161 -24.14 4.10 16.91
N ILE A 162 -25.00 3.13 17.28
CA ILE A 162 -26.40 3.40 17.63
C ILE A 162 -26.47 4.05 19.01
N GLN A 163 -25.66 3.57 19.97
CA GLN A 163 -25.51 4.20 21.28
C GLN A 163 -25.04 5.66 21.14
N GLU A 164 -23.98 5.91 20.36
CA GLU A 164 -23.44 7.24 20.11
C GLU A 164 -24.45 8.17 19.44
N PHE A 165 -25.20 7.67 18.45
CA PHE A 165 -26.25 8.45 17.80
C PHE A 165 -27.39 8.82 18.76
N LEU A 166 -27.90 7.85 19.54
CA LEU A 166 -28.97 8.08 20.50
C LEU A 166 -28.52 9.04 21.62
N ALA A 167 -27.27 8.92 22.06
CA ALA A 167 -26.67 9.87 23.00
C ALA A 167 -26.60 11.28 22.41
N ALA A 168 -26.14 11.43 21.16
CA ALA A 168 -26.08 12.73 20.48
C ALA A 168 -27.46 13.35 20.31
N LEU A 169 -28.45 12.54 19.92
CA LEU A 169 -29.84 12.95 19.81
C LEU A 169 -30.41 13.43 21.15
N TYR A 170 -30.16 12.69 22.24
CA TYR A 170 -30.59 13.09 23.57
C TYR A 170 -29.99 14.43 24.01
N VAL A 171 -28.68 14.60 23.82
CA VAL A 171 -27.97 15.83 24.17
C VAL A 171 -28.50 17.03 23.35
N PHE A 172 -28.72 16.83 22.05
CA PHE A 172 -29.31 17.83 21.16
C PHE A 172 -30.71 18.28 21.64
N LEU A 173 -31.58 17.32 21.96
CA LEU A 173 -32.97 17.58 22.37
C LEU A 173 -33.05 18.25 23.74
N ILE A 174 -32.24 17.85 24.72
CA ILE A 174 -32.20 18.49 26.04
C ILE A 174 -31.70 19.92 25.96
N ASN A 175 -30.69 20.19 25.14
CA ASN A 175 -30.22 21.55 24.95
C ASN A 175 -31.31 22.46 24.36
N LYS A 176 -32.09 21.96 23.39
CA LYS A 176 -33.21 22.69 22.81
C LYS A 176 -34.34 22.94 23.81
N ASN A 177 -34.75 21.93 24.57
CA ASN A 177 -35.92 22.01 25.45
C ASN A 177 -35.64 22.69 26.79
N LYS A 178 -34.46 22.45 27.39
CA LYS A 178 -34.13 22.92 28.75
C LYS A 178 -33.01 23.96 28.80
N LYS A 179 -32.45 24.36 27.64
CA LYS A 179 -31.24 25.19 27.53
C LYS A 179 -30.06 24.67 28.37
N ALA A 180 -30.06 23.37 28.67
CA ALA A 180 -29.05 22.74 29.51
C ALA A 180 -27.85 22.28 28.67
N ASN A 181 -26.65 22.33 29.25
CA ASN A 181 -25.47 21.71 28.69
C ASN A 181 -25.06 20.54 29.59
N PRO A 182 -25.29 19.28 29.18
CA PRO A 182 -25.00 18.09 29.97
C PRO A 182 -23.51 17.91 30.35
N PHE A 183 -22.59 18.60 29.67
CA PHE A 183 -21.14 18.52 29.91
C PHE A 183 -20.65 19.49 30.99
N LEU A 184 -21.47 20.44 31.45
CA LEU A 184 -21.08 21.35 32.53
C LEU A 184 -21.25 20.64 33.90
N LYS A 185 -20.14 20.26 34.54
CA LYS A 185 -20.14 19.75 35.92
C LYS A 185 -20.79 20.77 36.87
N SER A 186 -21.61 20.28 37.80
CA SER A 186 -22.44 21.04 38.76
C SER A 186 -21.70 22.07 39.64
N SER A 187 -20.36 22.09 39.64
CA SER A 187 -19.53 22.95 40.48
C SER A 187 -19.31 24.38 39.96
N LYS A 188 -19.74 24.74 38.73
CA LYS A 188 -19.68 26.14 38.24
C LYS A 188 -21.07 26.72 38.06
N LYS A 189 -21.83 26.74 39.15
CA LYS A 189 -23.11 27.46 39.26
C LYS A 189 -22.84 28.93 39.59
N LEU A 190 -22.10 29.64 38.74
CA LEU A 190 -22.05 31.10 38.79
C LEU A 190 -22.34 31.66 37.39
N THR A 191 -23.55 32.22 37.27
CA THR A 191 -24.01 33.26 36.33
C THR A 191 -23.57 33.19 34.86
N CYS A 192 -24.52 32.86 33.98
CA CYS A 192 -24.66 33.57 32.71
C CYS A 192 -26.09 33.40 32.12
N ILE A 193 -27.01 34.26 32.57
CA ILE A 193 -28.17 34.65 31.76
C ILE A 193 -27.61 35.57 30.67
N LEU A 194 -27.48 35.09 29.42
CA LEU A 194 -27.43 35.91 28.20
C LEU A 194 -27.66 35.03 26.94
N SER A 195 -28.42 35.58 26.00
CA SER A 195 -29.44 34.91 25.19
C SER A 195 -29.06 34.48 23.75
N ILE A 196 -27.79 34.26 23.37
CA ILE A 196 -27.47 34.01 21.93
C ILE A 196 -26.57 32.79 21.58
N LYS A 197 -25.87 32.13 22.50
CA LYS A 197 -24.97 31.00 22.10
C LYS A 197 -25.08 29.73 22.96
N SER A 198 -26.30 29.27 23.32
CA SER A 198 -26.47 28.00 24.08
C SER A 198 -25.96 26.78 23.31
N LEU A 199 -26.18 26.75 21.99
CA LEU A 199 -25.81 25.62 21.14
C LEU A 199 -24.31 25.63 20.79
N PHE A 200 -23.73 26.79 20.47
CA PHE A 200 -22.27 26.90 20.34
C PHE A 200 -21.53 26.53 21.64
N LYS A 201 -22.04 26.94 22.81
CA LYS A 201 -21.48 26.51 24.12
C LYS A 201 -21.55 24.99 24.31
N LEU A 202 -22.62 24.34 23.83
CA LEU A 202 -22.74 22.89 23.84
C LEU A 202 -21.71 22.25 22.91
N HIS A 203 -21.62 22.68 21.66
CA HIS A 203 -20.65 22.15 20.70
C HIS A 203 -19.22 22.32 21.20
N LYS A 204 -18.88 23.50 21.71
CA LYS A 204 -17.58 23.78 22.31
C LYS A 204 -17.23 22.80 23.43
N ALA A 205 -18.19 22.52 24.31
CA ALA A 205 -17.99 21.55 25.38
C ALA A 205 -17.81 20.12 24.83
N ALA A 206 -18.67 19.70 23.90
CA ALA A 206 -18.58 18.38 23.28
C ALA A 206 -17.26 18.16 22.50
N VAL A 207 -16.78 19.16 21.75
CA VAL A 207 -15.47 19.12 21.07
C VAL A 207 -14.35 18.94 22.08
N ASN A 208 -14.36 19.68 23.19
CA ASN A 208 -13.31 19.56 24.20
C ASN A 208 -13.33 18.19 24.90
N GLU A 209 -14.51 17.69 25.25
CA GLU A 209 -14.67 16.38 25.89
C GLU A 209 -14.23 15.25 24.94
N ALA A 210 -14.54 15.35 23.64
CA ALA A 210 -14.08 14.38 22.65
C ALA A 210 -12.54 14.39 22.50
N LEU A 211 -11.91 15.57 22.47
CA LEU A 211 -10.44 15.68 22.41
C LEU A 211 -9.75 15.18 23.69
N GLN A 212 -10.42 15.25 24.84
CA GLN A 212 -9.94 14.70 26.11
C GLN A 212 -10.15 13.19 26.25
N SER A 213 -10.95 12.58 25.36
CA SER A 213 -11.16 11.14 25.35
C SER A 213 -9.87 10.40 24.99
N GLU A 214 -9.46 9.46 25.83
CA GLU A 214 -8.22 8.69 25.63
C GLU A 214 -8.33 7.73 24.42
N ASN A 215 -9.50 7.15 24.18
CA ASN A 215 -9.73 6.13 23.16
C ASN A 215 -10.66 6.60 22.02
N GLY A 216 -10.99 7.89 21.95
CA GLY A 216 -11.83 8.46 20.89
C GLY A 216 -13.29 8.00 20.90
N HIS A 217 -13.79 7.39 21.98
CA HIS A 217 -15.18 6.87 22.05
C HIS A 217 -16.29 7.93 21.93
N LEU A 218 -15.95 9.22 21.87
CA LEU A 218 -16.89 10.33 21.66
C LEU A 218 -16.81 10.91 20.24
N ASP A 219 -15.95 10.38 19.38
CA ASP A 219 -15.68 10.95 18.05
C ASP A 219 -16.90 10.88 17.15
N LEU A 220 -17.54 9.72 17.07
CA LEU A 220 -18.72 9.54 16.24
C LEU A 220 -19.96 10.18 16.90
N PHE A 221 -20.06 10.16 18.23
CA PHE A 221 -21.03 10.98 18.98
C PHE A 221 -20.93 12.47 18.60
N LEU A 222 -19.72 13.04 18.57
CA LEU A 222 -19.51 14.46 18.25
C LEU A 222 -19.96 14.77 16.83
N ARG A 223 -19.60 13.92 15.86
CA ARG A 223 -20.05 14.04 14.47
C ARG A 223 -21.58 14.06 14.38
N PHE A 224 -22.26 13.13 15.05
CA PHE A 224 -23.71 13.11 15.08
C PHE A 224 -24.33 14.36 15.72
N LEU A 225 -23.78 14.84 16.83
CA LEU A 225 -24.28 16.03 17.52
C LEU A 225 -24.18 17.28 16.62
N LEU A 226 -23.07 17.43 15.92
CA LEU A 226 -22.85 18.51 14.96
C LEU A 226 -23.78 18.38 13.75
N GLY A 227 -23.91 17.17 13.20
CA GLY A 227 -24.82 16.90 12.08
C GLY A 227 -26.28 17.14 12.43
N LEU A 228 -26.74 16.79 13.63
CA LEU A 228 -28.12 17.06 14.09
C LEU A 228 -28.43 18.56 14.18
N SER A 229 -27.40 19.39 14.33
CA SER A 229 -27.54 20.84 14.37
C SER A 229 -27.74 21.48 12.99
N LEU A 230 -27.49 20.75 11.90
CA LEU A 230 -27.80 21.21 10.55
C LEU A 230 -29.31 21.21 10.27
N GLU A 231 -29.78 22.27 9.63
CA GLU A 231 -31.19 22.42 9.26
C GLU A 231 -31.70 21.26 8.39
N SER A 232 -30.88 20.77 7.44
CA SER A 232 -31.27 19.66 6.57
C SER A 232 -31.59 18.38 7.34
N ASN A 233 -30.81 18.06 8.37
CA ASN A 233 -31.03 16.86 9.18
C ASN A 233 -32.17 17.05 10.21
N GLN A 234 -32.49 18.30 10.59
CA GLN A 234 -33.62 18.58 11.47
C GLN A 234 -34.98 18.42 10.79
N ARG A 235 -35.07 18.56 9.46
CA ARG A 235 -36.30 18.33 8.70
C ARG A 235 -36.76 16.87 8.82
N ASP A 236 -35.85 15.93 8.60
CA ASP A 236 -36.12 14.49 8.79
C ASP A 236 -36.45 14.18 10.26
N LEU A 237 -35.78 14.86 11.19
CA LEU A 237 -36.01 14.66 12.62
C LEU A 237 -37.41 15.14 13.07
N LYS A 238 -38.04 16.09 12.36
CA LYS A 238 -39.43 16.50 12.64
C LYS A 238 -40.44 15.39 12.39
N GLU A 239 -40.20 14.50 11.42
CA GLU A 239 -41.06 13.33 11.23
C GLU A 239 -40.96 12.37 12.42
N LEU A 240 -39.78 12.31 13.03
CA LEU A 240 -39.55 11.53 14.23
C LEU A 240 -40.15 12.21 15.45
N LEU A 241 -39.99 13.54 15.58
CA LEU A 241 -40.40 14.33 16.74
C LEU A 241 -41.18 15.58 16.27
N PRO A 242 -42.50 15.47 16.06
CA PRO A 242 -43.31 16.56 15.49
C PRO A 242 -43.29 17.85 16.31
N ALA A 243 -43.08 17.76 17.62
CA ALA A 243 -42.97 18.89 18.53
C ALA A 243 -41.65 19.67 18.42
N LEU A 244 -40.71 19.24 17.56
CA LEU A 244 -39.41 19.88 17.39
C LEU A 244 -39.54 21.21 16.63
N GLU A 245 -39.14 22.32 17.27
CA GLU A 245 -39.01 23.62 16.60
C GLU A 245 -37.79 23.66 15.69
N LEU A 246 -37.99 23.89 14.38
CA LEU A 246 -36.88 24.20 13.46
C LEU A 246 -36.37 25.61 13.78
N LYS A 247 -35.06 25.72 14.01
CA LYS A 247 -34.39 27.01 14.12
C LYS A 247 -33.16 26.97 13.23
N ARG A 248 -33.02 27.96 12.37
CA ARG A 248 -31.77 28.19 11.65
C ARG A 248 -30.72 28.59 12.68
N VAL A 249 -29.69 27.78 12.80
CA VAL A 249 -28.56 28.01 13.72
C VAL A 249 -27.37 28.40 12.87
N ASP A 250 -26.71 29.49 13.25
CA ASP A 250 -25.41 29.80 12.69
C ASP A 250 -24.35 28.83 13.27
N ILE A 251 -23.84 27.95 12.42
CA ILE A 251 -22.80 26.98 12.76
C ILE A 251 -21.40 27.54 12.57
N LYS A 252 -21.25 28.75 12.01
CA LYS A 252 -19.96 29.36 11.68
C LYS A 252 -19.03 29.44 12.88
N ASP A 253 -19.54 29.92 14.02
CA ASP A 253 -18.76 29.96 15.27
C ASP A 253 -18.22 28.57 15.68
N THR A 254 -19.01 27.52 15.44
CA THR A 254 -18.62 26.14 15.76
C THR A 254 -17.52 25.68 14.80
N ALA A 255 -17.68 25.93 13.50
CA ALA A 255 -16.67 25.60 12.49
C ALA A 255 -15.35 26.35 12.75
N ASP A 256 -15.41 27.65 13.03
CA ASP A 256 -14.23 28.48 13.36
C ASP A 256 -13.53 27.97 14.63
N TYR A 257 -14.29 27.53 15.63
CA TYR A 257 -13.73 26.91 16.83
C TYR A 257 -13.03 25.58 16.52
N ILE A 258 -13.61 24.74 15.66
CA ILE A 258 -13.00 23.46 15.25
C ILE A 258 -11.72 23.71 14.45
N LYS A 259 -11.71 24.68 13.52
CA LYS A 259 -10.52 25.08 12.76
C LYS A 259 -9.38 25.52 13.70
N LYS A 260 -9.69 26.34 14.71
CA LYS A 260 -8.73 26.72 15.75
C LYS A 260 -8.22 25.53 16.55
N LYS A 261 -9.07 24.53 16.82
CA LYS A 261 -8.65 23.31 17.52
C LYS A 261 -7.75 22.41 16.66
N ILE A 262 -8.01 22.32 15.36
CA ILE A 262 -7.15 21.63 14.39
C ILE A 262 -5.73 22.21 14.42
N GLU A 263 -5.58 23.53 14.47
CA GLU A 263 -4.27 24.19 14.53
C GLU A 263 -3.46 23.88 15.80
N MET A 264 -4.14 23.53 16.90
CA MET A 264 -3.55 23.29 18.21
C MET A 264 -3.38 21.80 18.54
N GLU A 265 -3.99 20.90 17.79
CA GLU A 265 -4.03 19.47 18.08
C GLU A 265 -2.83 18.74 17.49
N GLU A 266 -2.13 17.96 18.34
CA GLU A 266 -0.93 17.23 17.94
C GLU A 266 -1.25 15.82 17.41
N SER A 267 -2.35 15.22 17.88
CA SER A 267 -2.74 13.88 17.46
C SER A 267 -3.34 13.87 16.05
N THR A 268 -2.69 13.11 15.15
CA THR A 268 -3.15 12.95 13.76
C THR A 268 -4.57 12.36 13.70
N GLU A 269 -4.88 11.38 14.55
CA GLU A 269 -6.19 10.72 14.55
C GLU A 269 -7.30 11.68 15.00
N ARG A 270 -7.05 12.48 16.06
CA ARG A 270 -8.01 13.50 16.53
C ARG A 270 -8.21 14.60 15.50
N THR A 271 -7.14 15.06 14.88
CA THR A 271 -7.21 16.08 13.83
C THR A 271 -8.03 15.58 12.62
N ILE A 272 -7.85 14.33 12.21
CA ILE A 272 -8.68 13.70 11.17
C ILE A 272 -10.16 13.65 11.60
N ASN A 273 -10.46 13.32 12.86
CA ASN A 273 -11.84 13.35 13.36
C ASN A 273 -12.44 14.77 13.31
N LEU A 274 -11.67 15.81 13.63
CA LEU A 274 -12.12 17.20 13.50
C LEU A 274 -12.40 17.59 12.04
N PHE A 275 -11.62 17.09 11.07
CA PHE A 275 -11.95 17.24 9.65
C PHE A 275 -13.26 16.53 9.28
N TYR A 276 -13.52 15.33 9.80
CA TYR A 276 -14.83 14.67 9.64
C TYR A 276 -15.98 15.50 10.24
N CYS A 277 -15.73 16.20 11.36
CA CYS A 277 -16.71 17.10 11.97
C CYS A 277 -17.01 18.31 11.08
N LEU A 278 -16.00 18.94 10.48
CA LEU A 278 -16.19 20.04 9.51
C LEU A 278 -16.94 19.56 8.26
N ASN A 279 -16.60 18.37 7.76
CA ASN A 279 -17.31 17.76 6.63
C ASN A 279 -18.78 17.46 6.96
N GLU A 280 -19.08 16.99 8.18
CA GLU A 280 -20.47 16.78 8.61
C GLU A 280 -21.23 18.10 8.74
N LEU A 281 -20.55 19.21 9.08
CA LEU A 281 -21.09 20.58 9.09
C LEU A 281 -21.22 21.20 7.69
N LYS A 282 -20.75 20.51 6.63
CA LYS A 282 -20.68 21.02 5.25
C LYS A 282 -19.90 22.34 5.14
N ASP A 283 -18.78 22.43 5.87
CA ASP A 283 -17.87 23.58 5.82
C ASP A 283 -16.81 23.37 4.73
N ASP A 284 -16.52 24.41 3.95
CA ASP A 284 -15.66 24.36 2.76
C ASP A 284 -14.14 24.33 3.06
N PHE A 285 -13.73 24.17 4.33
CA PHE A 285 -12.32 24.23 4.74
C PHE A 285 -11.45 23.18 4.05
N VAL A 286 -12.02 22.02 3.74
CA VAL A 286 -11.30 20.94 3.07
C VAL A 286 -11.05 21.32 1.62
N GLU A 287 -12.05 21.88 0.93
CA GLU A 287 -11.92 22.41 -0.43
C GLU A 287 -10.89 23.55 -0.48
N GLU A 288 -10.86 24.41 0.54
CA GLU A 288 -9.87 25.49 0.68
C GLU A 288 -8.45 24.93 0.81
N ILE A 289 -8.23 23.97 1.72
CA ILE A 289 -6.91 23.32 1.89
C ILE A 289 -6.52 22.55 0.62
N GLN A 290 -7.46 21.85 -0.01
CA GLN A 290 -7.21 21.13 -1.25
C GLN A 290 -6.79 22.09 -2.37
N LYS A 291 -7.45 23.23 -2.53
CA LYS A 291 -7.08 24.25 -3.52
C LYS A 291 -5.68 24.79 -3.26
N ASN A 292 -5.34 25.04 -2.00
CA ASN A 292 -4.01 25.50 -1.60
C ASN A 292 -2.92 24.44 -1.87
N MET A 293 -3.21 23.16 -1.61
CA MET A 293 -2.30 22.04 -1.88
C MET A 293 -2.16 21.71 -3.38
N SER A 294 -3.19 21.99 -4.18
CA SER A 294 -3.21 21.73 -5.63
C SER A 294 -2.36 22.73 -6.44
N SER A 295 -1.86 23.79 -5.80
CA SER A 295 -1.13 24.89 -6.45
C SER A 295 0.36 24.62 -6.69
N GLY A 296 0.92 23.50 -6.21
CA GLY A 296 2.35 23.17 -6.34
C GLY A 296 2.67 21.66 -6.32
N LYS A 297 3.94 21.31 -6.56
CA LYS A 297 4.44 19.93 -6.44
C LYS A 297 4.55 19.52 -4.96
N LEU A 298 3.59 18.75 -4.46
CA LEU A 298 3.57 18.23 -3.08
C LEU A 298 4.78 17.36 -2.72
N SER A 299 5.55 16.87 -3.71
CA SER A 299 6.79 16.13 -3.50
C SER A 299 7.94 16.97 -2.95
N GLU A 300 7.89 18.29 -3.13
CA GLU A 300 8.97 19.23 -2.78
C GLU A 300 8.62 20.11 -1.57
N GLN A 301 7.38 20.06 -1.08
CA GLN A 301 6.90 20.89 0.03
C GLN A 301 7.11 20.20 1.39
N ASN A 302 7.57 20.98 2.38
CA ASN A 302 7.52 20.58 3.78
C ASN A 302 6.14 20.93 4.35
N LEU A 303 5.29 19.93 4.52
CA LEU A 303 3.95 20.09 5.09
C LEU A 303 4.01 20.16 6.62
N SER A 304 3.20 21.03 7.22
CA SER A 304 2.94 21.05 8.66
C SER A 304 2.13 19.82 9.11
N SER A 305 2.09 19.53 10.41
CA SER A 305 1.29 18.42 10.96
C SER A 305 -0.20 18.51 10.57
N VAL A 306 -0.73 19.74 10.55
CA VAL A 306 -2.12 20.02 10.14
C VAL A 306 -2.31 19.74 8.64
N GLN A 307 -1.39 20.20 7.80
CA GLN A 307 -1.44 19.95 6.36
C GLN A 307 -1.33 18.45 6.04
N TRP A 308 -0.49 17.70 6.75
CA TRP A 308 -0.46 16.24 6.66
C TRP A 308 -1.80 15.61 7.02
N SER A 309 -2.41 16.03 8.13
CA SER A 309 -3.70 15.51 8.58
C SER A 309 -4.82 15.83 7.57
N ALA A 310 -4.81 17.04 7.00
CA ALA A 310 -5.72 17.46 5.96
C ALA A 310 -5.54 16.63 4.68
N LEU A 311 -4.28 16.42 4.27
CA LEU A 311 -3.96 15.58 3.12
C LEU A 311 -4.44 14.14 3.33
N VAL A 312 -4.19 13.54 4.50
CA VAL A 312 -4.67 12.21 4.84
C VAL A 312 -6.20 12.15 4.76
N PHE A 313 -6.90 13.14 5.32
CA PHE A 313 -8.36 13.22 5.23
C PHE A 313 -8.85 13.25 3.76
N VAL A 314 -8.30 14.15 2.94
CA VAL A 314 -8.66 14.29 1.52
C VAL A 314 -8.42 12.97 0.77
N LEU A 315 -7.29 12.32 1.01
CA LEU A 315 -6.93 11.05 0.38
C LEU A 315 -7.83 9.90 0.81
N LEU A 316 -8.21 9.83 2.09
CA LEU A 316 -9.17 8.83 2.58
C LEU A 316 -10.55 9.01 1.94
N MET A 317 -10.92 10.25 1.61
CA MET A 317 -12.17 10.62 0.95
C MET A 317 -12.11 10.45 -0.59
N SER A 318 -10.93 10.19 -1.17
CA SER A 318 -10.76 10.01 -2.62
C SER A 318 -11.00 8.57 -3.08
N GLU A 319 -11.85 8.41 -4.10
CA GLU A 319 -12.15 7.11 -4.69
C GLU A 319 -10.94 6.53 -5.46
N GLU A 320 -10.19 7.39 -6.15
CA GLU A 320 -8.96 7.02 -6.86
C GLU A 320 -7.93 6.44 -5.87
N THR A 321 -7.74 7.12 -4.74
CA THR A 321 -6.74 6.73 -3.75
C THR A 321 -7.05 5.40 -3.06
N GLN A 322 -8.33 5.04 -2.88
CA GLN A 322 -8.71 3.74 -2.35
C GLN A 322 -8.39 2.58 -3.30
N GLU A 323 -8.39 2.82 -4.62
CA GLU A 323 -7.98 1.80 -5.57
C GLU A 323 -6.45 1.77 -5.72
N LYS A 324 -5.83 2.94 -5.83
CA LYS A 324 -4.39 3.07 -6.07
C LYS A 324 -3.82 4.31 -5.38
N PHE A 325 -2.79 4.11 -4.57
CA PHE A 325 -2.04 5.19 -3.94
C PHE A 325 -0.59 5.18 -4.43
N GLU A 326 -0.05 6.36 -4.76
CA GLU A 326 1.34 6.53 -5.24
C GLU A 326 2.09 7.50 -4.34
N LEU A 327 2.99 6.98 -3.49
CA LEU A 327 3.73 7.82 -2.52
C LEU A 327 4.65 8.82 -3.21
N LYS A 328 5.21 8.47 -4.37
CA LYS A 328 6.10 9.36 -5.16
C LYS A 328 5.46 10.68 -5.59
N LYS A 329 4.12 10.80 -5.56
CA LYS A 329 3.40 12.07 -5.79
C LYS A 329 3.59 13.07 -4.63
N TYR A 330 4.09 12.59 -3.48
CA TYR A 330 4.32 13.33 -2.25
C TYR A 330 5.79 13.20 -1.83
N LYS A 331 6.13 13.79 -0.68
CA LYS A 331 7.50 13.72 -0.13
C LYS A 331 7.93 12.26 0.05
N ARG A 332 9.09 11.92 -0.50
CA ARG A 332 9.68 10.57 -0.48
C ARG A 332 10.52 10.38 0.77
N SER A 333 9.99 9.69 1.78
CA SER A 333 10.67 9.40 3.04
C SER A 333 9.88 8.42 3.91
N ASP A 334 10.53 7.80 4.88
CA ASP A 334 9.87 7.01 5.94
C ASP A 334 8.85 7.84 6.73
N GLU A 335 9.15 9.10 7.06
CA GLU A 335 8.22 10.00 7.77
C GLU A 335 6.92 10.21 6.99
N ALA A 336 7.02 10.48 5.69
CA ALA A 336 5.84 10.64 4.85
C ALA A 336 5.00 9.35 4.82
N LEU A 337 5.63 8.18 4.71
CA LEU A 337 4.93 6.89 4.79
C LEU A 337 4.22 6.71 6.13
N MET A 338 4.87 7.07 7.24
CA MET A 338 4.29 7.00 8.57
C MET A 338 3.04 7.87 8.70
N ARG A 339 3.10 9.12 8.21
CA ARG A 339 1.95 10.05 8.18
C ARG A 339 0.83 9.54 7.28
N LEU A 340 1.16 8.91 6.16
CA LEU A 340 0.22 8.41 5.16
C LEU A 340 -0.23 6.96 5.39
N LEU A 341 0.21 6.33 6.48
CA LEU A 341 -0.14 4.95 6.81
C LEU A 341 -1.67 4.71 6.88
N PRO A 342 -2.51 5.63 7.38
CA PRO A 342 -3.96 5.47 7.32
C PRO A 342 -4.49 5.33 5.89
N VAL A 343 -3.90 6.05 4.93
CA VAL A 343 -4.24 5.96 3.51
C VAL A 343 -3.82 4.62 2.93
N ILE A 344 -2.61 4.16 3.23
CA ILE A 344 -2.07 2.87 2.77
C ILE A 344 -2.92 1.70 3.29
N LYS A 345 -3.37 1.75 4.54
CA LYS A 345 -4.28 0.73 5.10
C LYS A 345 -5.62 0.64 4.36
N ASN A 346 -6.06 1.75 3.76
CA ASN A 346 -7.34 1.89 3.07
C ASN A 346 -7.22 1.83 1.53
N THR A 347 -6.02 1.61 0.98
CA THR A 347 -5.81 1.43 -0.46
C THR A 347 -5.69 -0.04 -0.83
N ARG A 348 -6.12 -0.42 -2.03
CA ARG A 348 -5.90 -1.76 -2.56
C ARG A 348 -4.50 -1.93 -3.15
N ARG A 349 -3.96 -0.89 -3.77
CA ARG A 349 -2.68 -0.94 -4.49
C ARG A 349 -1.79 0.20 -4.04
N ALA A 350 -0.79 -0.10 -3.21
CA ALA A 350 0.17 0.88 -2.74
C ALA A 350 1.45 0.81 -3.59
N LEU A 351 1.70 1.87 -4.35
CA LEU A 351 2.92 2.03 -5.14
C LEU A 351 3.88 2.96 -4.40
N LEU A 352 4.91 2.36 -3.81
CA LEU A 352 5.87 2.98 -2.90
C LEU A 352 7.30 2.88 -3.44
N GLN A 353 7.45 2.67 -4.75
CA GLN A 353 8.75 2.50 -5.38
C GLN A 353 9.54 3.82 -5.43
N CYS A 354 10.87 3.73 -5.39
CA CYS A 354 11.80 4.87 -5.48
C CYS A 354 11.51 5.99 -4.45
N CYS A 355 11.02 5.63 -3.26
CA CYS A 355 10.52 6.56 -2.24
C CYS A 355 11.48 6.78 -1.05
N ILE A 356 12.72 6.29 -1.15
CA ILE A 356 13.75 6.44 -0.10
C ILE A 356 13.25 5.84 1.23
N LEU A 357 12.63 4.66 1.13
CA LEU A 357 12.13 3.92 2.29
C LEU A 357 13.21 2.98 2.83
N THR A 358 13.19 2.74 4.14
CA THR A 358 14.12 1.85 4.83
C THR A 358 13.38 0.73 5.58
N ALA A 359 14.11 -0.09 6.34
CA ALA A 359 13.54 -1.08 7.23
C ALA A 359 12.52 -0.51 8.25
N GLN A 360 12.61 0.78 8.62
CA GLN A 360 11.64 1.42 9.50
C GLN A 360 10.23 1.45 8.87
N SER A 361 10.13 1.74 7.58
CA SER A 361 8.85 1.68 6.86
C SER A 361 8.28 0.27 6.83
N CYS A 362 9.13 -0.74 6.69
CA CYS A 362 8.70 -2.15 6.70
C CYS A 362 8.01 -2.56 8.01
N GLU A 363 8.45 -2.05 9.17
CA GLU A 363 7.78 -2.29 10.45
C GLU A 363 6.33 -1.76 10.47
N ARG A 364 6.15 -0.54 9.95
CA ARG A 364 4.85 0.14 9.92
C ARG A 364 3.92 -0.51 8.90
N LEU A 365 4.45 -0.91 7.75
CA LEU A 365 3.74 -1.69 6.74
C LEU A 365 3.37 -3.08 7.26
N SER A 366 4.25 -3.76 8.01
CA SER A 366 3.95 -5.03 8.67
C SER A 366 2.75 -4.89 9.63
N SER A 367 2.72 -3.82 10.42
CA SER A 367 1.58 -3.48 11.27
C SER A 367 0.30 -3.22 10.47
N ALA A 368 0.41 -2.61 9.28
CA ALA A 368 -0.72 -2.43 8.38
C ALA A 368 -1.23 -3.76 7.80
N LEU A 369 -0.34 -4.68 7.42
CA LEU A 369 -0.68 -6.03 6.93
C LEU A 369 -1.38 -6.88 8.01
N LYS A 370 -0.99 -6.72 9.27
CA LYS A 370 -1.58 -7.41 10.43
C LYS A 370 -2.98 -6.90 10.81
N SER A 371 -3.37 -5.72 10.32
CA SER A 371 -4.64 -5.08 10.66
C SER A 371 -5.82 -5.77 9.97
N SER A 372 -6.85 -6.16 10.74
CA SER A 372 -8.09 -6.76 10.23
C SER A 372 -8.86 -5.86 9.25
N ASN A 373 -8.57 -4.55 9.27
CA ASN A 373 -9.24 -3.56 8.45
C ASN A 373 -8.45 -3.22 7.17
N SER A 374 -7.28 -3.81 6.96
CA SER A 374 -6.48 -3.56 5.77
C SER A 374 -7.15 -4.12 4.52
N VAL A 375 -7.26 -3.28 3.49
CA VAL A 375 -7.78 -3.69 2.17
C VAL A 375 -6.68 -3.88 1.13
N LEU A 376 -5.42 -3.76 1.54
CA LEU A 376 -4.25 -3.86 0.66
C LEU A 376 -4.18 -5.24 -0.01
N ARG A 377 -3.91 -5.24 -1.32
CA ARG A 377 -3.79 -6.42 -2.19
C ARG A 377 -2.49 -6.40 -2.98
N GLU A 378 -2.04 -5.23 -3.40
CA GLU A 378 -0.78 -5.05 -4.11
C GLU A 378 0.12 -4.05 -3.37
N LEU A 379 1.37 -4.42 -3.17
CA LEU A 379 2.39 -3.59 -2.55
C LEU A 379 3.64 -3.61 -3.41
N ASP A 380 4.00 -2.44 -3.95
CA ASP A 380 5.23 -2.25 -4.70
C ASP A 380 6.20 -1.39 -3.90
N LEU A 381 7.29 -2.00 -3.46
CA LEU A 381 8.34 -1.36 -2.66
C LEU A 381 9.67 -1.26 -3.42
N SER A 382 9.65 -1.46 -4.73
CA SER A 382 10.86 -1.56 -5.55
C SER A 382 11.77 -0.33 -5.45
N ASN A 383 13.08 -0.50 -5.59
CA ASN A 383 14.09 0.56 -5.58
C ASN A 383 14.09 1.39 -4.28
N ASN A 384 14.04 0.70 -3.13
CA ASN A 384 14.21 1.28 -1.80
C ASN A 384 15.25 0.46 -1.02
N ASP A 385 16.06 1.07 -0.15
CA ASP A 385 17.09 0.35 0.62
C ASP A 385 16.49 -0.32 1.87
N LEU A 386 15.70 -1.38 1.65
CA LEU A 386 14.99 -2.07 2.73
C LEU A 386 15.90 -3.01 3.52
N GLN A 387 16.90 -3.58 2.83
CA GLN A 387 17.82 -4.60 3.34
C GLN A 387 17.08 -5.85 3.87
N ASP A 388 17.84 -6.87 4.30
CA ASP A 388 17.25 -8.12 4.81
C ASP A 388 16.39 -7.90 6.06
N SER A 389 16.74 -6.91 6.90
CA SER A 389 15.98 -6.56 8.10
C SER A 389 14.57 -6.06 7.78
N GLY A 390 14.41 -5.26 6.73
CA GLY A 390 13.10 -4.78 6.29
C GLY A 390 12.21 -5.92 5.79
N VAL A 391 12.77 -6.84 4.99
CA VAL A 391 12.03 -7.99 4.48
C VAL A 391 11.62 -8.95 5.61
N LYS A 392 12.49 -9.17 6.60
CA LYS A 392 12.14 -9.95 7.79
C LYS A 392 10.89 -9.40 8.50
N LEU A 393 10.82 -8.08 8.71
CA LEU A 393 9.66 -7.42 9.33
C LEU A 393 8.39 -7.57 8.49
N LEU A 394 8.50 -7.41 7.16
CA LEU A 394 7.38 -7.60 6.24
C LEU A 394 6.88 -9.05 6.26
N SER A 395 7.79 -10.03 6.26
CA SER A 395 7.44 -11.45 6.34
C SER A 395 6.61 -11.80 7.57
N ASP A 396 6.87 -11.17 8.72
CA ASP A 396 6.02 -11.34 9.91
C ASP A 396 4.62 -10.76 9.73
N GLY A 397 4.47 -9.73 8.91
CA GLY A 397 3.18 -9.20 8.48
C GLY A 397 2.43 -10.15 7.55
N LEU A 398 3.15 -10.74 6.58
CA LEU A 398 2.60 -11.69 5.61
C LEU A 398 2.04 -12.97 6.25
N LYS A 399 2.63 -13.41 7.39
CA LYS A 399 2.16 -14.59 8.14
C LYS A 399 0.85 -14.37 8.90
N SER A 400 0.38 -13.12 9.01
CA SER A 400 -0.82 -12.78 9.78
C SER A 400 -2.09 -13.35 9.15
N PRO A 401 -3.04 -13.88 9.93
CA PRO A 401 -4.35 -14.32 9.41
C PRO A 401 -5.19 -13.19 8.83
N ASN A 402 -4.87 -11.93 9.16
CA ASN A 402 -5.53 -10.74 8.62
C ASN A 402 -4.87 -10.24 7.33
N CYS A 403 -3.68 -10.73 6.97
CA CYS A 403 -3.00 -10.33 5.74
C CYS A 403 -3.82 -10.83 4.55
N GLN A 404 -3.95 -9.98 3.54
CA GLN A 404 -4.68 -10.30 2.31
C GLN A 404 -3.85 -9.90 1.08
N LEU A 405 -2.54 -9.69 1.25
CA LEU A 405 -1.66 -9.25 0.18
C LEU A 405 -1.49 -10.39 -0.83
N GLU A 406 -1.77 -10.07 -2.08
CA GLU A 406 -1.70 -10.98 -3.22
C GLU A 406 -0.40 -10.74 -4.00
N LEU A 407 0.00 -9.48 -4.19
CA LEU A 407 1.18 -9.10 -4.95
C LEU A 407 2.17 -8.29 -4.11
N LEU A 408 3.44 -8.70 -4.14
CA LEU A 408 4.55 -8.01 -3.50
C LEU A 408 5.70 -7.84 -4.50
N ARG A 409 6.13 -6.59 -4.73
CA ARG A 409 7.36 -6.28 -5.48
C ARG A 409 8.42 -5.71 -4.55
N LEU A 410 9.61 -6.30 -4.61
CA LEU A 410 10.81 -5.90 -3.88
C LEU A 410 12.01 -5.78 -4.83
N CYS A 411 11.75 -5.39 -6.09
CA CYS A 411 12.80 -5.29 -7.10
C CYS A 411 13.82 -4.21 -6.70
N GLY A 412 15.12 -4.49 -6.71
CA GLY A 412 16.14 -3.48 -6.40
C GLY A 412 16.11 -3.00 -4.94
N CYS A 413 15.90 -3.89 -3.98
CA CYS A 413 15.75 -3.55 -2.56
C CYS A 413 16.97 -3.84 -1.68
N ASN A 414 18.13 -4.12 -2.30
CA ASN A 414 19.38 -4.48 -1.64
C ASN A 414 19.24 -5.74 -0.76
N LEU A 415 18.60 -6.77 -1.31
CA LEU A 415 18.32 -8.03 -0.62
C LEU A 415 19.41 -9.07 -0.88
N SER A 416 19.68 -9.91 0.12
CA SER A 416 20.54 -11.09 0.01
C SER A 416 19.76 -12.40 0.17
N ALA A 417 20.46 -13.54 0.14
CA ALA A 417 19.88 -14.85 0.43
C ALA A 417 19.09 -14.93 1.77
N ARG A 418 19.43 -14.11 2.78
CA ARG A 418 18.71 -14.08 4.07
C ARG A 418 17.27 -13.58 3.94
N SER A 419 17.00 -12.68 2.99
CA SER A 419 15.63 -12.25 2.68
C SER A 419 14.77 -13.42 2.19
N CYS A 420 15.36 -14.32 1.38
CA CYS A 420 14.67 -15.50 0.88
C CYS A 420 14.27 -16.48 1.99
N GLU A 421 15.08 -16.64 3.05
CA GLU A 421 14.70 -17.44 4.23
C GLU A 421 13.45 -16.87 4.90
N SER A 422 13.40 -15.56 5.11
CA SER A 422 12.26 -14.88 5.73
C SER A 422 11.00 -14.98 4.87
N LEU A 423 11.13 -14.83 3.54
CA LEU A 423 10.02 -14.98 2.60
C LEU A 423 9.55 -16.44 2.48
N SER A 424 10.48 -17.39 2.49
CA SER A 424 10.20 -18.83 2.52
C SER A 424 9.30 -19.18 3.71
N SER A 425 9.66 -18.72 4.91
CA SER A 425 8.83 -18.88 6.11
C SER A 425 7.44 -18.26 5.97
N ALA A 426 7.30 -17.13 5.27
CA ALA A 426 6.00 -16.53 5.01
C ALA A 426 5.16 -17.35 4.02
N LEU A 427 5.76 -17.88 2.95
CA LEU A 427 5.08 -18.74 1.96
C LEU A 427 4.59 -20.07 2.57
N GLN A 428 5.31 -20.60 3.57
CA GLN A 428 4.90 -21.83 4.28
C GLN A 428 3.68 -21.63 5.18
N SER A 429 3.36 -20.38 5.55
CA SER A 429 2.20 -20.07 6.40
C SER A 429 0.89 -20.35 5.67
N SER A 430 -0.04 -21.03 6.32
CA SER A 430 -1.40 -21.26 5.81
C SER A 430 -2.19 -19.97 5.59
N ASN A 431 -1.76 -18.86 6.21
CA ASN A 431 -2.36 -17.54 6.07
C ASN A 431 -1.83 -16.76 4.86
N SER A 432 -0.82 -17.25 4.14
CA SER A 432 -0.30 -16.55 2.97
C SER A 432 -1.33 -16.51 1.85
N HIS A 433 -1.48 -15.33 1.25
CA HIS A 433 -2.33 -15.08 0.07
C HIS A 433 -1.52 -14.66 -1.16
N LEU A 434 -0.19 -14.69 -1.05
CA LEU A 434 0.70 -14.16 -2.08
C LEU A 434 0.67 -15.05 -3.33
N ASN A 435 0.33 -14.44 -4.47
CA ASN A 435 0.29 -15.07 -5.79
C ASN A 435 1.37 -14.53 -6.74
N VAL A 436 1.86 -13.30 -6.52
CA VAL A 436 2.93 -12.69 -7.30
C VAL A 436 4.02 -12.17 -6.37
N LEU A 437 5.25 -12.60 -6.64
CA LEU A 437 6.44 -12.13 -5.94
C LEU A 437 7.51 -11.74 -6.95
N ASP A 438 7.94 -10.48 -6.89
CA ASP A 438 9.02 -9.95 -7.73
C ASP A 438 10.23 -9.60 -6.85
N LEU A 439 11.31 -10.35 -7.02
CA LEU A 439 12.57 -10.18 -6.30
C LEU A 439 13.71 -9.73 -7.21
N SER A 440 13.39 -9.27 -8.42
CA SER A 440 14.37 -8.93 -9.45
C SER A 440 15.39 -7.87 -8.96
N ASN A 441 16.57 -7.82 -9.58
CA ASN A 441 17.61 -6.83 -9.29
C ASN A 441 18.07 -6.85 -7.82
N ASN A 442 18.20 -8.04 -7.23
CA ASN A 442 18.73 -8.23 -5.87
C ASN A 442 19.82 -9.30 -5.87
N ASP A 443 20.77 -9.22 -4.96
CA ASP A 443 21.91 -10.14 -4.92
C ASP A 443 21.59 -11.42 -4.12
N LEU A 444 20.61 -12.18 -4.61
CA LEU A 444 20.11 -13.37 -3.92
C LEU A 444 21.03 -14.57 -4.07
N GLN A 445 21.72 -14.67 -5.22
CA GLN A 445 22.57 -15.78 -5.60
C GLN A 445 21.82 -17.13 -5.57
N ASP A 446 22.53 -18.23 -5.83
CA ASP A 446 21.92 -19.56 -5.84
C ASP A 446 21.41 -20.00 -4.45
N LEU A 447 22.08 -19.53 -3.39
CA LEU A 447 21.66 -19.81 -2.01
C LEU A 447 20.28 -19.22 -1.71
N GLY A 448 20.00 -18.00 -2.17
CA GLY A 448 18.69 -17.36 -1.98
C GLY A 448 17.58 -18.15 -2.66
N VAL A 449 17.80 -18.62 -3.90
CA VAL A 449 16.82 -19.46 -4.61
C VAL A 449 16.60 -20.77 -3.88
N LYS A 450 17.68 -21.44 -3.43
CA LYS A 450 17.60 -22.67 -2.64
C LYS A 450 16.78 -22.51 -1.36
N LEU A 451 16.97 -21.41 -0.62
CA LEU A 451 16.20 -21.13 0.61
C LEU A 451 14.72 -20.85 0.32
N LEU A 452 14.43 -20.15 -0.78
CA LEU A 452 13.04 -19.87 -1.18
C LEU A 452 12.32 -21.13 -1.67
N SER A 453 13.03 -22.07 -2.31
CA SER A 453 12.47 -23.33 -2.82
C SER A 453 11.74 -24.14 -1.76
N GLU A 454 12.21 -24.14 -0.51
CA GLU A 454 11.53 -24.84 0.59
C GLU A 454 10.13 -24.26 0.86
N GLY A 455 9.97 -22.94 0.76
CA GLY A 455 8.67 -22.29 0.89
C GLY A 455 7.77 -22.53 -0.31
N LEU A 456 8.35 -22.57 -1.52
CA LEU A 456 7.61 -22.83 -2.76
C LEU A 456 7.06 -24.26 -2.86
N LYS A 457 7.75 -25.24 -2.26
CA LYS A 457 7.31 -26.65 -2.20
C LYS A 457 6.20 -26.90 -1.18
N SER A 458 5.92 -25.94 -0.31
CA SER A 458 4.89 -26.08 0.73
C SER A 458 3.49 -26.20 0.11
N PRO A 459 2.61 -27.07 0.63
CA PRO A 459 1.21 -27.14 0.19
C PRO A 459 0.42 -25.85 0.48
N ASN A 460 0.94 -24.96 1.33
CA ASN A 460 0.33 -23.67 1.64
C ASN A 460 0.71 -22.57 0.64
N SER A 461 1.73 -22.80 -0.20
CA SER A 461 2.17 -21.82 -1.19
C SER A 461 1.12 -21.64 -2.27
N LYS A 462 0.75 -20.39 -2.56
CA LYS A 462 -0.20 -20.01 -3.61
C LYS A 462 0.47 -19.22 -4.74
N LEU A 463 1.80 -19.23 -4.76
CA LEU A 463 2.59 -18.38 -5.62
C LEU A 463 2.53 -18.88 -7.07
N GLU A 464 1.90 -18.10 -7.95
CA GLU A 464 1.76 -18.42 -9.38
C GLU A 464 2.82 -17.73 -10.24
N ILE A 465 3.29 -16.55 -9.84
CA ILE A 465 4.25 -15.74 -10.59
C ILE A 465 5.45 -15.41 -9.71
N LEU A 466 6.64 -15.80 -10.18
CA LEU A 466 7.91 -15.53 -9.50
C LEU A 466 8.92 -14.92 -10.49
N ARG A 467 9.53 -13.81 -10.09
CA ARG A 467 10.57 -13.13 -10.90
C ARG A 467 11.88 -13.00 -10.14
N PHE A 468 12.96 -13.41 -10.80
CA PHE A 468 14.34 -13.33 -10.34
C PHE A 468 15.25 -12.66 -11.37
N SER A 469 14.72 -11.74 -12.17
CA SER A 469 15.52 -11.10 -13.20
C SER A 469 16.69 -10.35 -12.56
N ILE A 470 17.93 -10.52 -13.06
CA ILE A 470 19.13 -9.85 -12.51
C ILE A 470 19.34 -10.21 -11.01
N CYS A 471 19.36 -11.51 -10.68
CA CYS A 471 19.57 -11.99 -9.31
C CYS A 471 20.88 -12.79 -9.07
N ASN A 472 21.86 -12.70 -9.98
CA ASN A 472 23.14 -13.42 -9.92
C ASN A 472 23.02 -14.96 -9.89
N LEU A 473 22.01 -15.47 -10.59
CA LEU A 473 21.68 -16.90 -10.65
C LEU A 473 22.58 -17.67 -11.62
N THR A 474 22.86 -18.93 -11.30
CA THR A 474 23.56 -19.90 -12.16
C THR A 474 22.70 -21.14 -12.45
N ALA A 475 23.26 -22.15 -13.11
CA ALA A 475 22.64 -23.46 -13.29
C ALA A 475 22.20 -24.11 -11.96
N GLN A 476 22.88 -23.83 -10.84
CA GLN A 476 22.52 -24.36 -9.52
C GLN A 476 21.15 -23.84 -9.03
N SER A 477 20.78 -22.61 -9.40
CA SER A 477 19.43 -22.10 -9.18
C SER A 477 18.39 -22.86 -9.97
N CYS A 478 18.71 -23.24 -11.22
CA CYS A 478 17.83 -24.05 -12.05
C CYS A 478 17.59 -25.42 -11.44
N GLU A 479 18.59 -26.08 -10.85
CA GLU A 479 18.38 -27.33 -10.10
C GLU A 479 17.36 -27.14 -8.95
N SER A 480 17.56 -26.09 -8.16
CA SER A 480 16.68 -25.78 -7.02
C SER A 480 15.24 -25.50 -7.47
N LEU A 481 15.06 -24.76 -8.57
CA LEU A 481 13.75 -24.45 -9.14
C LEU A 481 13.11 -25.65 -9.84
N SER A 482 13.91 -26.50 -10.46
CA SER A 482 13.42 -27.77 -11.03
C SER A 482 12.80 -28.65 -9.97
N SER A 483 13.44 -28.75 -8.80
CA SER A 483 12.85 -29.48 -7.66
C SER A 483 11.53 -28.87 -7.17
N VAL A 484 11.32 -27.56 -7.34
CA VAL A 484 10.04 -26.89 -7.04
C VAL A 484 9.01 -27.27 -8.10
N LEU A 485 9.34 -27.13 -9.38
CA LEU A 485 8.44 -27.43 -10.50
C LEU A 485 7.99 -28.90 -10.54
N GLN A 486 8.83 -29.82 -10.06
CA GLN A 486 8.51 -31.25 -9.93
C GLN A 486 7.63 -31.57 -8.71
N SER A 487 7.53 -30.66 -7.74
CA SER A 487 6.72 -30.87 -6.54
C SER A 487 5.23 -30.89 -6.89
N SER A 488 4.49 -31.86 -6.34
CA SER A 488 3.04 -31.95 -6.52
C SER A 488 2.27 -30.77 -5.94
N ASN A 489 2.92 -29.98 -5.06
CA ASN A 489 2.33 -28.80 -4.44
C ASN A 489 2.58 -27.52 -5.25
N SER A 490 3.40 -27.58 -6.30
CA SER A 490 3.76 -26.39 -7.07
C SER A 490 2.57 -25.88 -7.87
N VAL A 491 2.29 -24.59 -7.74
CA VAL A 491 1.27 -23.87 -8.51
C VAL A 491 1.87 -22.78 -9.39
N LEU A 492 3.20 -22.75 -9.54
CA LEU A 492 3.91 -21.77 -10.37
C LEU A 492 3.52 -21.91 -11.84
N ARG A 493 3.15 -20.79 -12.45
CA ARG A 493 2.70 -20.65 -13.83
C ARG A 493 3.61 -19.76 -14.66
N GLU A 494 4.22 -18.76 -14.05
CA GLU A 494 5.16 -17.84 -14.70
C GLU A 494 6.46 -17.78 -13.88
N LEU A 495 7.57 -18.03 -14.57
CA LEU A 495 8.90 -17.92 -14.01
C LEU A 495 9.77 -17.06 -14.93
N ASP A 496 10.21 -15.92 -14.40
CA ASP A 496 11.11 -15.00 -15.09
C ASP A 496 12.53 -15.11 -14.49
N LEU A 497 13.44 -15.67 -15.27
CA LEU A 497 14.88 -15.74 -14.98
C LEU A 497 15.68 -14.88 -15.97
N SER A 498 15.02 -13.96 -16.67
CA SER A 498 15.64 -13.15 -17.71
C SER A 498 16.73 -12.25 -17.14
N ASN A 499 17.69 -11.93 -18.00
CA ASN A 499 18.82 -11.07 -17.66
C ASN A 499 18.75 -9.75 -18.45
N SER A 500 17.57 -9.14 -18.50
CA SER A 500 17.35 -7.90 -19.25
C SER A 500 17.08 -6.72 -18.32
N SER A 501 17.84 -5.65 -18.48
CA SER A 501 17.58 -4.35 -17.84
C SER A 501 16.43 -3.58 -18.51
N ALA A 502 15.51 -4.27 -19.21
CA ALA A 502 14.48 -3.63 -20.02
C ALA A 502 13.35 -2.98 -19.20
N SER A 503 13.34 -3.15 -17.87
CA SER A 503 12.53 -2.32 -16.97
C SER A 503 13.38 -1.17 -16.42
N LEU A 504 13.10 0.05 -16.87
CA LEU A 504 13.81 1.26 -16.45
C LEU A 504 13.91 1.37 -14.92
N CYS A 505 15.13 1.48 -14.39
CA CYS A 505 15.58 2.59 -13.54
C CYS A 505 17.10 2.54 -13.36
N VAL A 506 17.70 3.74 -13.35
CA VAL A 506 19.13 4.04 -13.29
C VAL A 506 19.74 3.53 -11.99
N ASN A 507 20.55 2.47 -12.05
CA ASN A 507 21.75 2.27 -11.24
C ASN A 507 22.56 1.07 -11.76
N GLU A 508 23.87 1.28 -11.85
CA GLU A 508 24.85 0.40 -12.48
C GLU A 508 25.12 -0.87 -11.65
N ARG A 509 24.58 -2.01 -12.06
CA ARG A 509 25.13 -3.35 -11.79
C ARG A 509 24.88 -4.24 -13.01
N LEU A 510 25.93 -4.55 -13.77
CA LEU A 510 25.92 -5.56 -14.83
C LEU A 510 26.28 -6.93 -14.25
N SER A 511 25.51 -7.39 -13.25
CA SER A 511 25.61 -8.77 -12.74
C SER A 511 24.27 -9.44 -12.98
N GLY A 512 24.27 -10.38 -13.93
CA GLY A 512 23.07 -10.93 -14.52
C GLY A 512 22.91 -12.42 -14.27
N CYS A 513 21.71 -12.97 -14.49
CA CYS A 513 21.52 -14.43 -14.51
C CYS A 513 22.38 -15.04 -15.64
N ILE A 514 23.11 -16.12 -15.33
CA ILE A 514 23.94 -16.88 -16.25
C ILE A 514 23.38 -18.30 -16.33
N VAL A 515 22.12 -18.42 -16.75
CA VAL A 515 21.55 -19.74 -17.04
C VAL A 515 22.25 -20.29 -18.29
N THR A 516 22.97 -21.41 -18.11
CA THR A 516 23.74 -22.12 -19.14
C THR A 516 22.94 -23.29 -19.73
N GLU A 517 23.51 -23.99 -20.71
CA GLU A 517 22.96 -25.27 -21.22
C GLU A 517 22.63 -26.27 -20.09
N GLU A 518 23.50 -26.38 -19.08
CA GLU A 518 23.30 -27.22 -17.90
C GLU A 518 22.03 -26.81 -17.12
N GLY A 519 21.82 -25.51 -16.94
CA GLY A 519 20.60 -24.99 -16.32
C GLY A 519 19.34 -25.36 -17.12
N CYS A 520 19.41 -25.32 -18.45
CA CYS A 520 18.33 -25.75 -19.33
C CYS A 520 18.03 -27.26 -19.22
N CYS A 521 19.04 -28.10 -18.96
CA CYS A 521 18.83 -29.53 -18.69
C CYS A 521 17.95 -29.74 -17.46
N TYR A 522 18.26 -29.07 -16.35
CA TYR A 522 17.43 -29.14 -15.14
C TYR A 522 15.99 -28.70 -15.41
N VAL A 523 15.80 -27.56 -16.06
CA VAL A 523 14.46 -27.02 -16.34
C VAL A 523 13.68 -27.98 -17.26
N SER A 524 14.30 -28.51 -18.30
CA SER A 524 13.68 -29.48 -19.21
C SER A 524 13.21 -30.75 -18.49
N SER A 525 14.03 -31.30 -17.60
CA SER A 525 13.65 -32.46 -16.78
C SER A 525 12.46 -32.17 -15.85
N ALA A 526 12.34 -30.94 -15.37
CA ALA A 526 11.20 -30.54 -14.57
C ALA A 526 9.91 -30.41 -15.40
N LEU A 527 10.01 -29.88 -16.62
CA LEU A 527 8.86 -29.75 -17.53
C LEU A 527 8.27 -31.10 -17.95
N THR A 528 9.07 -32.17 -17.97
CA THR A 528 8.58 -33.54 -18.25
C THR A 528 7.85 -34.20 -17.08
N SER A 529 7.92 -33.62 -15.88
CA SER A 529 7.32 -34.20 -14.69
C SER A 529 5.87 -33.76 -14.55
N ASN A 530 4.93 -34.71 -14.49
CA ASN A 530 3.53 -34.44 -14.13
C ASN A 530 3.46 -34.28 -12.60
N PRO A 531 3.29 -33.06 -12.04
CA PRO A 531 2.27 -32.09 -12.47
C PRO A 531 2.78 -30.66 -12.74
N SER A 532 3.87 -30.48 -13.49
CA SER A 532 4.37 -29.14 -13.84
C SER A 532 3.24 -28.26 -14.39
N CYS A 533 3.00 -27.13 -13.70
CA CYS A 533 1.95 -26.16 -14.04
C CYS A 533 2.49 -24.95 -14.82
N LEU A 534 3.78 -24.94 -15.13
CA LEU A 534 4.48 -23.79 -15.71
C LEU A 534 3.97 -23.52 -17.14
N ARG A 535 3.55 -22.29 -17.40
CA ARG A 535 2.97 -21.85 -18.69
C ARG A 535 3.85 -20.86 -19.41
N GLU A 536 4.58 -20.03 -18.68
CA GLU A 536 5.49 -19.02 -19.22
C GLU A 536 6.88 -19.16 -18.56
N LEU A 537 7.92 -19.23 -19.40
CA LEU A 537 9.32 -19.22 -19.00
C LEU A 537 10.08 -18.18 -19.83
N ASP A 538 10.71 -17.22 -19.16
CA ASP A 538 11.59 -16.24 -19.80
C ASP A 538 13.05 -16.46 -19.38
N LEU A 539 13.89 -16.79 -20.35
CA LEU A 539 15.35 -16.95 -20.25
C LEU A 539 16.10 -15.91 -21.09
N SER A 540 15.45 -14.83 -21.55
CA SER A 540 16.09 -13.82 -22.38
C SER A 540 17.38 -13.28 -21.75
N TYR A 541 18.38 -12.97 -22.57
CA TYR A 541 19.70 -12.47 -22.18
C TYR A 541 20.53 -13.39 -21.27
N ASN A 542 20.16 -14.66 -21.14
CA ASN A 542 21.02 -15.71 -20.55
C ASN A 542 21.94 -16.33 -21.62
N HIS A 543 22.63 -17.43 -21.29
CA HIS A 543 23.46 -18.18 -22.24
C HIS A 543 23.00 -19.65 -22.35
N PRO A 544 21.72 -19.89 -22.74
CA PRO A 544 21.16 -21.24 -22.76
C PRO A 544 21.80 -22.18 -23.77
N GLY A 545 22.63 -21.69 -24.70
CA GLY A 545 23.24 -22.44 -25.81
C GLY A 545 22.23 -23.01 -26.80
N ASP A 546 22.68 -23.37 -28.01
CA ASP A 546 21.80 -23.96 -29.03
C ASP A 546 21.20 -25.29 -28.53
N SER A 547 21.98 -26.06 -27.77
CA SER A 547 21.57 -27.34 -27.21
C SER A 547 20.46 -27.17 -26.16
N GLY A 548 20.60 -26.20 -25.25
CA GLY A 548 19.60 -25.93 -24.22
C GLY A 548 18.32 -25.31 -24.79
N VAL A 549 18.43 -24.41 -25.78
CA VAL A 549 17.26 -23.86 -26.50
C VAL A 549 16.51 -24.96 -27.23
N LYS A 550 17.22 -25.83 -27.96
CA LYS A 550 16.62 -26.97 -28.66
C LYS A 550 15.93 -27.92 -27.68
N LEU A 551 16.58 -28.24 -26.57
CA LEU A 551 16.05 -29.14 -25.54
C LEU A 551 14.71 -28.64 -24.98
N ILE A 552 14.59 -27.35 -24.65
CA ILE A 552 13.33 -26.78 -24.14
C ILE A 552 12.29 -26.65 -25.26
N SER A 553 12.71 -26.30 -26.48
CA SER A 553 11.83 -26.15 -27.63
C SER A 553 11.19 -27.47 -28.06
N GLU A 554 11.93 -28.58 -28.00
CA GLU A 554 11.40 -29.92 -28.25
C GLU A 554 10.34 -30.30 -27.22
N LYS A 555 10.45 -29.82 -25.96
CA LYS A 555 9.42 -30.04 -24.93
C LYS A 555 8.15 -29.24 -25.14
N LEU A 556 8.19 -28.09 -25.83
CA LEU A 556 6.98 -27.36 -26.22
C LEU A 556 6.09 -28.16 -27.19
N MET A 557 6.69 -29.14 -27.89
CA MET A 557 5.98 -30.00 -28.84
C MET A 557 5.38 -31.26 -28.16
N ASP A 558 5.70 -31.52 -26.89
CA ASP A 558 5.16 -32.66 -26.13
C ASP A 558 3.74 -32.33 -25.63
N SER A 559 2.79 -33.24 -25.87
CA SER A 559 1.38 -33.04 -25.48
C SER A 559 1.17 -32.99 -23.96
N ASN A 560 2.15 -33.43 -23.17
CA ASN A 560 2.12 -33.38 -21.71
C ASN A 560 2.75 -32.11 -21.12
N CYS A 561 3.33 -31.24 -21.94
CA CYS A 561 3.96 -30.00 -21.49
C CYS A 561 2.92 -28.87 -21.39
N SER A 562 2.82 -28.22 -20.22
CA SER A 562 1.93 -27.07 -20.03
C SER A 562 2.51 -25.73 -20.51
N LEU A 563 3.79 -25.71 -20.90
CA LEU A 563 4.52 -24.50 -21.28
C LEU A 563 4.00 -24.01 -22.64
N GLY A 564 3.31 -22.86 -22.65
CA GLY A 564 2.77 -22.26 -23.87
C GLY A 564 3.64 -21.14 -24.43
N LYS A 565 4.51 -20.56 -23.59
CA LYS A 565 5.33 -19.41 -23.96
C LYS A 565 6.74 -19.56 -23.41
N PHE A 566 7.70 -19.50 -24.31
CA PHE A 566 9.12 -19.61 -24.02
C PHE A 566 9.86 -18.48 -24.72
N ASN A 567 10.66 -17.72 -23.97
CA ASN A 567 11.42 -16.59 -24.51
C ASN A 567 12.91 -16.77 -24.22
N VAL A 568 13.72 -16.67 -25.28
CA VAL A 568 15.19 -16.77 -25.25
C VAL A 568 15.84 -15.63 -26.03
N ALA A 569 15.14 -14.51 -26.18
CA ALA A 569 15.65 -13.37 -26.93
C ALA A 569 17.03 -12.95 -26.40
N HIS A 570 17.99 -12.74 -27.31
CA HIS A 570 19.37 -12.38 -26.99
C HIS A 570 20.14 -13.43 -26.16
N GLY A 571 19.76 -14.71 -26.26
CA GLY A 571 20.60 -15.83 -25.84
C GLY A 571 21.68 -16.11 -26.88
N GLY A 572 22.95 -15.82 -26.56
CA GLY A 572 24.08 -15.99 -27.47
C GLY A 572 25.33 -15.24 -27.03
N GLU A 573 26.39 -15.27 -27.84
CA GLU A 573 27.67 -14.58 -27.57
C GLU A 573 27.57 -13.04 -27.64
N SER A 574 26.65 -12.49 -28.45
CA SER A 574 26.38 -11.04 -28.54
C SER A 574 24.96 -10.69 -28.08
N ARG A 575 24.85 -9.68 -27.20
CA ARG A 575 23.60 -9.36 -26.46
C ARG A 575 22.91 -8.09 -26.94
N ILE A 576 23.44 -7.41 -27.96
CA ILE A 576 22.93 -6.11 -28.44
C ILE A 576 21.62 -6.26 -29.26
N THR A 577 20.59 -5.50 -28.90
CA THR A 577 19.27 -5.50 -29.56
C THR A 577 19.22 -4.66 -30.85
N ALA A 578 18.24 -4.91 -31.72
CA ALA A 578 18.06 -4.19 -32.98
C ALA A 578 17.90 -2.66 -32.82
N GLY A 579 17.39 -2.18 -31.68
CA GLY A 579 17.26 -0.75 -31.39
C GLY A 579 18.55 -0.06 -30.93
N LEU A 580 19.46 -0.81 -30.29
CA LEU A 580 20.78 -0.35 -29.87
C LEU A 580 21.83 -0.53 -30.97
N LYS A 581 21.58 -1.38 -31.98
CA LYS A 581 22.41 -1.52 -33.19
C LYS A 581 22.72 -0.18 -33.86
N LYS A 582 21.83 0.80 -33.78
CA LYS A 582 22.07 2.15 -34.34
C LYS A 582 23.16 2.97 -33.62
N TRP A 583 23.54 2.55 -32.41
CA TRP A 583 24.58 3.17 -31.58
C TRP A 583 25.81 2.26 -31.41
N VAL A 584 25.86 1.12 -32.13
CA VAL A 584 27.01 0.22 -32.10
C VAL A 584 28.17 0.88 -32.83
N CYS A 585 29.33 0.87 -32.19
CA CYS A 585 30.56 1.36 -32.79
C CYS A 585 31.53 0.19 -32.98
N PHE A 586 32.01 0.04 -34.22
CA PHE A 586 33.17 -0.80 -34.49
C PHE A 586 34.41 0.07 -34.32
N LEU A 587 35.28 -0.34 -33.40
CA LEU A 587 36.50 0.39 -33.08
C LEU A 587 37.70 -0.41 -33.58
N THR A 588 38.65 0.30 -34.20
CA THR A 588 39.94 -0.24 -34.63
C THR A 588 41.06 0.50 -33.92
N LEU A 589 42.03 -0.24 -33.39
CA LEU A 589 43.15 0.32 -32.66
C LEU A 589 44.12 1.02 -33.63
N ASP A 590 44.61 2.20 -33.25
CA ASP A 590 45.51 3.02 -34.04
C ASP A 590 46.98 2.62 -33.76
N PRO A 591 47.66 1.96 -34.72
CA PRO A 591 49.07 1.58 -34.58
C PRO A 591 50.00 2.77 -34.41
N ASN A 592 49.58 3.99 -34.79
CA ASN A 592 50.38 5.21 -34.60
C ASN A 592 50.40 5.70 -33.15
N THR A 593 49.42 5.29 -32.35
CA THR A 593 49.34 5.63 -30.91
C THR A 593 49.88 4.52 -30.03
N ALA A 594 49.83 3.26 -30.51
CA ALA A 594 50.18 2.08 -29.74
C ALA A 594 51.60 2.13 -29.16
N ASN A 595 51.71 1.89 -27.87
CA ASN A 595 53.01 1.68 -27.23
C ASN A 595 53.76 0.50 -27.84
N THR A 596 55.10 0.57 -27.88
CA THR A 596 55.92 -0.49 -28.49
C THR A 596 55.82 -1.84 -27.77
N GLU A 597 55.33 -1.92 -26.53
CA GLU A 597 55.09 -3.19 -25.82
C GLU A 597 53.67 -3.75 -26.02
N LEU A 598 52.88 -3.16 -26.93
CA LEU A 598 51.56 -3.68 -27.33
C LEU A 598 51.63 -4.23 -28.75
N SER A 599 51.18 -5.48 -28.95
CA SER A 599 51.02 -6.08 -30.26
C SER A 599 49.55 -5.99 -30.69
N LEU A 600 49.33 -5.45 -31.90
CA LEU A 600 48.01 -5.34 -32.51
C LEU A 600 47.82 -6.45 -33.55
N SER A 601 46.71 -7.16 -33.48
CA SER A 601 46.36 -8.26 -34.39
C SER A 601 44.88 -8.20 -34.79
N GLU A 602 44.45 -9.15 -35.63
CA GLU A 602 43.04 -9.26 -36.09
C GLU A 602 42.54 -7.92 -36.67
N GLU A 603 43.23 -7.44 -37.70
CA GLU A 603 42.92 -6.13 -38.33
C GLU A 603 42.93 -4.95 -37.33
N ASN A 604 43.81 -5.01 -36.32
CA ASN A 604 43.91 -4.07 -35.22
C ASN A 604 42.67 -4.01 -34.31
N ARG A 605 41.87 -5.08 -34.24
CA ARG A 605 40.75 -5.18 -33.29
C ARG A 605 41.14 -5.86 -31.97
N LYS A 606 42.31 -6.49 -31.95
CA LYS A 606 42.86 -7.16 -30.77
C LYS A 606 44.18 -6.54 -30.36
N VAL A 607 44.38 -6.39 -29.06
CA VAL A 607 45.62 -5.93 -28.46
C VAL A 607 46.11 -6.92 -27.42
N THR A 608 47.40 -7.23 -27.46
CA THR A 608 48.06 -8.10 -26.49
C THR A 608 49.32 -7.41 -25.99
N ARG A 609 49.53 -7.37 -24.68
CA ARG A 609 50.79 -6.90 -24.12
C ARG A 609 51.87 -7.97 -24.29
N VAL A 610 53.01 -7.59 -24.85
CA VAL A 610 54.13 -8.48 -25.18
C VAL A 610 55.43 -7.97 -24.56
N ARG A 611 56.39 -8.87 -24.28
CA ARG A 611 57.69 -8.48 -23.71
C ARG A 611 58.65 -7.90 -24.75
N GLU A 612 58.51 -8.32 -26.00
CA GLU A 612 59.36 -7.86 -27.10
C GLU A 612 58.77 -6.59 -27.70
N LYS A 613 59.60 -5.54 -27.81
CA LYS A 613 59.19 -4.28 -28.42
C LYS A 613 58.85 -4.48 -29.90
N GLN A 614 57.62 -4.15 -30.24
CA GLN A 614 57.09 -4.18 -31.59
C GLN A 614 57.72 -3.07 -32.44
N SER A 615 58.04 -3.40 -33.68
CA SER A 615 58.69 -2.49 -34.64
C SER A 615 57.69 -1.52 -35.26
N TYR A 616 57.13 -0.61 -34.46
CA TYR A 616 56.29 0.46 -34.98
C TYR A 616 57.13 1.67 -35.42
N PRO A 617 56.79 2.37 -36.53
CA PRO A 617 57.47 3.60 -36.93
C PRO A 617 57.38 4.70 -35.88
N ASP A 618 58.41 5.53 -35.73
CA ASP A 618 58.34 6.70 -34.85
C ASP A 618 57.19 7.62 -35.26
N HIS A 619 56.39 8.05 -34.27
CA HIS A 619 55.22 8.88 -34.50
C HIS A 619 55.00 9.83 -33.31
N PRO A 620 54.67 11.11 -33.53
CA PRO A 620 54.47 12.08 -32.45
C PRO A 620 53.37 11.67 -31.47
N GLU A 621 52.30 11.02 -31.96
CA GLU A 621 51.17 10.56 -31.13
C GLU A 621 51.39 9.22 -30.41
N ARG A 622 52.59 8.60 -30.54
CA ARG A 622 52.89 7.30 -29.94
C ARG A 622 53.08 7.43 -28.43
N PHE A 623 52.41 6.57 -27.67
CA PHE A 623 52.70 6.41 -26.25
C PHE A 623 54.07 5.78 -26.04
N ASP A 624 54.96 6.41 -25.27
CA ASP A 624 56.33 5.95 -25.02
C ASP A 624 56.47 5.14 -23.73
N ASP A 625 56.04 5.68 -22.59
CA ASP A 625 56.28 5.09 -21.26
C ASP A 625 55.05 4.38 -20.66
N VAL A 626 53.89 4.50 -21.30
CA VAL A 626 52.62 3.94 -20.82
C VAL A 626 52.03 2.94 -21.82
N TYR A 627 51.61 1.76 -21.36
CA TYR A 627 51.10 0.65 -22.18
C TYR A 627 49.68 0.89 -22.69
N GLN A 628 49.54 1.84 -23.61
CA GLN A 628 48.24 2.33 -24.06
C GLN A 628 48.18 2.43 -25.58
N VAL A 629 46.95 2.40 -26.08
CA VAL A 629 46.61 2.56 -27.50
C VAL A 629 45.23 3.21 -27.59
N LEU A 630 45.04 4.12 -28.55
CA LEU A 630 43.74 4.68 -28.89
C LEU A 630 43.10 3.95 -30.06
N CYS A 631 41.78 4.11 -30.19
CA CYS A 631 41.08 3.77 -31.42
C CYS A 631 41.23 4.89 -32.47
N ARG A 632 41.19 4.52 -33.75
CA ARG A 632 41.21 5.48 -34.87
C ARG A 632 39.94 6.31 -34.91
N GLU A 633 38.81 5.67 -34.62
CA GLU A 633 37.49 6.27 -34.64
C GLU A 633 37.30 7.16 -33.41
N SER A 634 36.81 8.38 -33.64
CA SER A 634 36.30 9.23 -32.56
C SER A 634 34.82 8.95 -32.35
N VAL A 635 34.42 8.75 -31.10
CA VAL A 635 33.03 8.52 -30.72
C VAL A 635 32.37 9.83 -30.25
N CYS A 636 31.13 10.08 -30.66
CA CYS A 636 30.34 11.22 -30.20
C CYS A 636 28.89 10.80 -29.89
N GLY A 637 28.31 11.36 -28.83
CA GLY A 637 26.98 10.97 -28.35
C GLY A 637 26.99 9.64 -27.57
N ARG A 638 25.93 8.85 -27.71
CA ARG A 638 25.82 7.54 -27.02
C ARG A 638 26.37 6.45 -27.92
N CYS A 639 27.32 5.69 -27.41
CA CYS A 639 27.96 4.59 -28.11
C CYS A 639 27.92 3.33 -27.24
N TYR A 640 27.78 2.18 -27.89
CA TYR A 640 27.84 0.87 -27.25
C TYR A 640 28.91 0.02 -27.95
N TRP A 641 29.70 -0.70 -27.16
CA TRP A 641 30.70 -1.65 -27.62
C TRP A 641 30.71 -2.89 -26.72
N GLU A 642 31.07 -4.03 -27.30
CA GLU A 642 31.31 -5.30 -26.61
C GLU A 642 32.77 -5.69 -26.84
N LEU A 643 33.39 -6.32 -25.86
CA LEU A 643 34.79 -6.75 -25.92
C LEU A 643 34.97 -8.09 -25.20
N GLU A 644 35.80 -8.93 -25.80
CA GLU A 644 36.27 -10.17 -25.22
C GLU A 644 37.71 -9.97 -24.73
N TRP A 645 38.05 -10.54 -23.57
CA TRP A 645 39.39 -10.45 -23.02
C TRP A 645 39.80 -11.76 -22.34
N SER A 646 41.11 -12.02 -22.31
CA SER A 646 41.71 -13.14 -21.61
C SER A 646 42.99 -12.69 -20.89
N GLY A 647 43.38 -13.39 -19.83
CA GLY A 647 44.54 -13.04 -18.99
C GLY A 647 44.16 -12.56 -17.59
N TYR A 648 45.09 -11.87 -16.90
CA TYR A 648 44.93 -11.50 -15.49
C TYR A 648 44.10 -10.22 -15.27
N ASN A 649 44.29 -9.22 -16.14
CA ASN A 649 43.52 -7.98 -16.14
C ASN A 649 43.52 -7.31 -17.51
N VAL A 650 42.58 -6.38 -17.71
CA VAL A 650 42.50 -5.47 -18.86
C VAL A 650 42.04 -4.09 -18.40
N PHE A 651 42.52 -3.05 -19.08
CA PHE A 651 42.05 -1.68 -18.91
C PHE A 651 41.30 -1.24 -20.16
N ILE A 652 40.08 -0.75 -19.98
CA ILE A 652 39.20 -0.30 -21.07
C ILE A 652 38.93 1.18 -20.82
N SER A 653 39.28 2.04 -21.77
CA SER A 653 39.29 3.48 -21.52
C SER A 653 38.60 4.27 -22.61
N VAL A 654 38.00 5.40 -22.21
CA VAL A 654 37.54 6.45 -23.12
C VAL A 654 38.36 7.69 -22.83
N SER A 655 38.88 8.33 -23.86
CA SER A 655 39.76 9.48 -23.72
C SER A 655 39.47 10.51 -24.79
N TYR A 656 39.62 11.79 -24.43
CA TYR A 656 39.81 12.82 -25.45
C TYR A 656 41.12 12.60 -26.18
N LYS A 657 41.14 12.99 -27.46
CA LYS A 657 42.33 12.88 -28.32
C LYS A 657 43.51 13.73 -27.79
N SER A 658 43.21 14.78 -27.02
CA SER A 658 44.14 15.74 -26.41
C SER A 658 44.99 15.19 -25.26
N ILE A 659 44.74 13.98 -24.76
CA ILE A 659 45.55 13.41 -23.67
C ILE A 659 47.03 13.33 -24.09
N SER A 660 47.94 13.58 -23.15
CA SER A 660 49.38 13.52 -23.40
C SER A 660 49.81 12.11 -23.75
N ARG A 661 50.81 12.00 -24.61
CA ARG A 661 51.37 10.72 -25.10
C ARG A 661 52.80 10.47 -24.63
N LYS A 662 53.42 11.45 -23.97
CA LYS A 662 54.86 11.48 -23.70
C LYS A 662 55.13 11.56 -22.22
N GLY A 663 55.89 10.59 -21.70
CA GLY A 663 56.23 10.46 -20.29
C GLY A 663 55.32 9.49 -19.52
N ASP A 664 55.61 9.36 -18.23
CA ASP A 664 54.98 8.41 -17.31
C ASP A 664 54.08 9.07 -16.25
N GLY A 665 53.82 10.38 -16.39
CA GLY A 665 52.99 11.16 -15.48
C GLY A 665 51.48 10.92 -15.62
N ASP A 666 50.73 11.46 -14.66
CA ASP A 666 49.26 11.33 -14.59
C ASP A 666 48.53 11.91 -15.81
N GLU A 667 49.15 12.87 -16.50
CA GLU A 667 48.65 13.46 -17.75
C GLU A 667 48.64 12.49 -18.94
N CYS A 668 49.41 11.40 -18.87
CA CYS A 668 49.50 10.37 -19.92
C CYS A 668 48.62 9.16 -19.63
N TRP A 669 48.41 8.80 -18.35
CA TRP A 669 47.72 7.58 -17.96
C TRP A 669 46.19 7.70 -18.04
N PHE A 670 45.53 6.75 -18.69
CA PHE A 670 44.07 6.72 -18.80
C PHE A 670 43.43 6.58 -17.41
N GLY A 671 42.50 7.49 -17.12
CA GLY A 671 41.80 7.58 -15.83
C GLY A 671 42.57 8.32 -14.73
N SER A 672 43.85 8.67 -14.92
CA SER A 672 44.62 9.45 -13.94
C SER A 672 44.44 10.97 -14.08
N ASN A 673 43.87 11.43 -15.20
CA ASN A 673 43.58 12.83 -15.49
C ASN A 673 42.09 13.08 -15.77
N ASP A 674 41.72 14.35 -16.00
CA ASP A 674 40.37 14.76 -16.35
C ASP A 674 40.02 14.55 -17.84
N GLN A 675 40.99 14.19 -18.68
CA GLN A 675 40.83 13.95 -20.12
C GLN A 675 40.40 12.52 -20.45
N SER A 676 40.33 11.63 -19.46
CA SER A 676 40.07 10.22 -19.68
C SER A 676 39.36 9.53 -18.52
N TRP A 677 38.70 8.43 -18.86
CA TRP A 677 38.05 7.51 -17.94
C TRP A 677 38.55 6.11 -18.24
N SER A 678 38.87 5.34 -17.20
CA SER A 678 39.38 3.98 -17.36
C SER A 678 38.64 3.01 -16.46
N LEU A 679 38.18 1.91 -17.04
CA LEU A 679 37.65 0.76 -16.34
C LEU A 679 38.74 -0.30 -16.28
N PHE A 680 39.20 -0.59 -15.06
CA PHE A 680 40.03 -1.75 -14.78
C PHE A 680 39.15 -2.97 -14.55
N CYS A 681 39.44 -4.04 -15.29
CA CYS A 681 38.81 -5.33 -15.17
C CYS A 681 39.87 -6.37 -14.80
N SER A 682 39.58 -7.22 -13.82
CA SER A 682 40.38 -8.39 -13.47
C SER A 682 39.45 -9.53 -13.12
N SER A 683 39.99 -10.75 -12.99
CA SER A 683 39.19 -11.91 -12.58
C SER A 683 38.51 -11.74 -11.22
N SER A 684 39.03 -10.84 -10.36
CA SER A 684 38.57 -10.67 -8.98
C SER A 684 38.09 -9.27 -8.62
N SER A 685 38.16 -8.30 -9.53
CA SER A 685 37.76 -6.92 -9.21
C SER A 685 37.54 -6.08 -10.44
N TYR A 686 36.59 -5.16 -10.32
CA TYR A 686 36.40 -4.06 -11.26
C TYR A 686 36.63 -2.75 -10.53
N SER A 687 37.25 -1.78 -11.20
CA SER A 687 37.32 -0.43 -10.65
C SER A 687 37.31 0.61 -11.75
N PHE A 688 36.52 1.63 -11.54
CA PHE A 688 36.50 2.80 -12.39
C PHE A 688 37.53 3.82 -11.89
N ARG A 689 38.22 4.49 -12.82
CA ARG A 689 39.20 5.53 -12.51
C ARG A 689 38.97 6.75 -13.38
N HIS A 690 38.92 7.93 -12.76
CA HIS A 690 38.90 9.22 -13.44
C HIS A 690 39.52 10.29 -12.56
N ASN A 691 40.35 11.16 -13.14
CA ASN A 691 41.06 12.21 -12.42
C ASN A 691 41.75 11.68 -11.16
N ASN A 692 42.42 10.53 -11.31
CA ASN A 692 43.12 9.78 -10.27
C ASN A 692 42.26 9.26 -9.12
N LYS A 693 40.95 9.48 -9.16
CA LYS A 693 40.00 8.94 -8.19
C LYS A 693 39.59 7.55 -8.64
N LYS A 694 39.95 6.55 -7.84
CA LYS A 694 39.56 5.17 -8.03
C LYS A 694 38.26 4.90 -7.26
N THR A 695 37.24 4.50 -7.99
CA THR A 695 36.00 3.95 -7.44
C THR A 695 36.03 2.45 -7.65
N VAL A 696 36.24 1.70 -6.57
CA VAL A 696 36.14 0.23 -6.63
C VAL A 696 34.68 -0.11 -6.90
N LEU A 697 34.45 -0.83 -7.99
CA LEU A 697 33.14 -1.35 -8.31
C LEU A 697 33.00 -2.66 -7.52
N PRO A 698 31.89 -2.85 -6.80
CA PRO A 698 31.71 -4.06 -6.00
C PRO A 698 31.74 -5.29 -6.92
N CYS A 699 32.71 -6.17 -6.68
CA CYS A 699 32.88 -7.42 -7.41
C CYS A 699 32.97 -8.55 -6.40
N GLU A 700 32.03 -9.50 -6.47
CA GLU A 700 32.19 -10.79 -5.81
C GLU A 700 33.06 -11.68 -6.70
N VAL A 701 34.16 -12.18 -6.16
CA VAL A 701 35.10 -13.05 -6.88
C VAL A 701 34.49 -14.44 -7.01
N ARG A 702 34.23 -14.90 -8.24
CA ARG A 702 34.08 -16.34 -8.52
C ARG A 702 35.40 -16.85 -9.10
N GLN A 703 36.06 -17.75 -8.37
CA GLN A 703 37.11 -18.59 -8.93
C GLN A 703 36.46 -19.46 -10.03
N GLN A 704 37.02 -19.42 -11.24
CA GLN A 704 36.66 -20.29 -12.36
C GLN A 704 36.89 -21.76 -12.03
#